data_AF-A0A5C5V3P3-F1
#
_entry.id   AF-A0A5C5V3P3-F1
#
_cell.length_a   1.000
_cell.length_b   1.000
_cell.length_c   1.000
_cell.angle_alpha   90.00
_cell.angle_beta   90.00
_cell.angle_gamma   90.00
#
_symmetry.space_group_name_H-M   'P 1'
#
loop_
_entity.id
_entity.type
_entity.pdbx_description
1 polymer ?
#
loop_
_entity_poly.entity_id
_entity_poly.type
_entity_poly.pdbx_seq_one_letter_code
_entity_poly.pdbx_strand_id
1 'polypeptide(L)'
;MITHRAFRCLYLYAAAALLVSGVLVAPVRAQIAVAGQVYPSDNPFTADLEGLYGFVNTFLPETDTQVGWERDRNVTIGEGAFGSVRLSQAGFLNFQHIVLGGSENEVDPSSPRVGPGDGVIENGIDPLSPVSGYGVLRIEDFQTFYNNHPKVIPSQYQDIYDTNNPEQTLFPTENTRPDSVGFDAYIGLTGSGELYIAAGGRAEIQDAVIVGFAPDSTGHVEVTGLGSYLAAYGGLNPNATVINRDEFDNNEIHQMIIGAYGDGSMTISDGGHVDAFYGAAIGVTRSDGSDELTDQAFDNSLRDLQGSGRVIVDGDGSLWNIMITAFEDDELPQGMRTEGGALAIGEFNDALNPQYISEELGRGYLSVRNNGLVRVHRYTDENNPTTDHDADLRIGRLGTLDFRGGRVTVQDQLVNDGVIQATHDGTGIEGGHSASDNVLEVATFENRLLGQVRVGAGQSLRVLATINATDLAPDAPEMLVGGNHGVIEVIGDQVSGRADFEYIHEYDTSLDAAIFASLAIRDPHVFYNAGEITDPGKIVAHEANLRFRTGLWNAGEVAFTGGDNLVTGRVMNAWDATNSEPGGAISISNGSYVTFEDTVTNDGTITLSDNSGAMFLGGLDDGTTTRPAYSGVGDLNIVSTGDVHVAGDFFLGDPDSLAPLGGTLRLYVEDFTVDGYSHLVVEGDGDFSAGGIATIEILGNAMGPLTVGDAIDLITVLGTANFTGTTIQSLVATAPGTVLVTDTSGPALTLIVASAIGALAGDFNGDGVVDAADYTVWRDNLGGDDAIFFGNSNNDGVIDAADYAIWTGNYGSVLAAPAPSAGLGVVPEPAALTLLGSLALFGGRRRRG
;
A
#
# COMPACT_ATOMS: atom_id res chain seq x y z
N MET A 1 19.80 47.48 4.39
CA MET A 1 18.50 47.96 4.88
C MET A 1 18.33 49.41 4.43
N ILE A 2 17.60 49.64 3.34
CA ILE A 2 17.34 50.98 2.81
C ILE A 2 15.82 51.11 2.71
N THR A 3 15.23 51.85 3.63
CA THR A 3 13.81 52.21 3.61
C THR A 3 13.65 53.51 2.84
N HIS A 4 12.85 53.51 1.78
CA HIS A 4 12.76 54.64 0.87
C HIS A 4 11.90 55.77 1.45
N ARG A 5 12.54 56.82 1.97
CA ARG A 5 12.03 58.19 1.84
C ARG A 5 13.18 59.12 1.51
N ALA A 6 13.39 59.28 0.20
CA ALA A 6 14.18 60.31 -0.46
C ALA A 6 15.66 60.40 -0.07
N PHE A 7 16.60 59.80 -0.83
CA PHE A 7 17.95 60.37 -0.90
C PHE A 7 18.75 60.00 -2.17
N ARG A 8 19.55 60.98 -2.61
CA ARG A 8 20.37 61.07 -3.82
C ARG A 8 21.57 60.10 -3.85
N CYS A 9 21.89 59.60 -5.04
CA CYS A 9 23.04 58.79 -5.43
C CYS A 9 24.42 59.39 -5.10
N LEU A 10 24.88 59.33 -3.84
CA LEU A 10 26.26 59.67 -3.51
C LEU A 10 27.04 58.53 -2.82
N TYR A 11 26.37 57.53 -2.24
CA TYR A 11 27.04 56.50 -1.42
C TYR A 11 27.34 55.17 -2.15
N LEU A 12 26.68 54.86 -3.28
CA LEU A 12 27.05 53.72 -4.14
C LEU A 12 28.40 53.95 -4.87
N TYR A 13 28.73 55.21 -5.18
CA TYR A 13 29.96 55.56 -5.90
C TYR A 13 31.25 55.25 -5.13
N ALA A 14 31.21 55.20 -3.80
CA ALA A 14 32.40 54.92 -2.98
C ALA A 14 32.81 53.44 -3.04
N ALA A 15 31.86 52.52 -3.15
CA ALA A 15 32.13 51.09 -3.30
C ALA A 15 32.58 50.75 -4.73
N ALA A 16 31.95 51.36 -5.74
CA ALA A 16 32.34 51.20 -7.15
C ALA A 16 33.73 51.78 -7.45
N ALA A 17 34.11 52.91 -6.85
CA ALA A 17 35.45 53.49 -7.02
C ALA A 17 36.58 52.63 -6.41
N LEU A 18 36.29 51.82 -5.41
CA LEU A 18 37.24 50.86 -4.83
C LEU A 18 37.40 49.60 -5.70
N LEU A 19 36.33 49.17 -6.40
CA LEU A 19 36.35 48.06 -7.36
C LEU A 19 37.21 48.35 -8.61
N VAL A 20 37.15 49.57 -9.16
CA VAL A 20 37.99 49.98 -10.31
C VAL A 20 39.49 49.99 -9.97
N SER A 21 39.86 50.01 -8.68
CA SER A 21 41.26 50.01 -8.24
C SER A 21 41.88 48.62 -8.06
N GLY A 22 41.12 47.53 -8.21
CA GLY A 22 41.63 46.15 -8.21
C GLY A 22 42.11 45.61 -6.85
N VAL A 23 41.61 46.15 -5.73
CA VAL A 23 42.14 45.84 -4.37
C VAL A 23 41.34 44.77 -3.61
N LEU A 24 40.22 44.25 -4.12
CA LEU A 24 39.38 43.27 -3.41
C LEU A 24 39.04 42.04 -4.27
N VAL A 25 39.47 40.86 -3.81
CA VAL A 25 39.03 39.53 -4.27
C VAL A 25 38.10 38.97 -3.20
N ALA A 26 36.82 39.33 -3.24
CA ALA A 26 35.80 38.73 -2.37
C ALA A 26 34.44 38.74 -3.08
N PRO A 27 33.61 37.70 -2.95
CA PRO A 27 32.27 37.67 -3.54
C PRO A 27 31.42 38.79 -2.94
N VAL A 28 30.93 39.68 -3.80
CA VAL A 28 30.07 40.80 -3.41
C VAL A 28 28.67 40.26 -3.11
N ARG A 29 28.21 40.40 -1.87
CA ARG A 29 26.82 40.11 -1.48
C ARG A 29 25.97 41.34 -1.74
N ALA A 30 24.92 41.20 -2.52
CA ALA A 30 23.95 42.27 -2.70
C ALA A 30 22.56 41.83 -2.23
N GLN A 31 21.89 42.68 -1.47
CA GLN A 31 20.60 42.41 -0.85
C GLN A 31 19.71 43.64 -1.01
N ILE A 32 18.54 43.45 -1.63
CA ILE A 32 17.51 44.49 -1.72
C ILE A 32 16.36 44.11 -0.80
N ALA A 33 15.90 45.07 0.00
CA ALA A 33 14.63 45.00 0.71
C ALA A 33 13.75 46.12 0.16
N VAL A 34 12.59 45.76 -0.41
CA VAL A 34 11.68 46.75 -1.02
C VAL A 34 10.34 46.79 -0.28
N ALA A 35 9.76 47.99 -0.21
CA ALA A 35 8.40 48.25 0.21
C ALA A 35 7.76 49.18 -0.83
N GLY A 36 6.55 48.85 -1.32
CA GLY A 36 5.89 49.51 -2.46
C GLY A 36 6.11 48.82 -3.82
N GLN A 37 5.79 49.52 -4.91
CA GLN A 37 5.97 49.04 -6.30
C GLN A 37 7.45 48.98 -6.69
N VAL A 38 7.86 47.91 -7.38
CA VAL A 38 9.21 47.71 -7.92
C VAL A 38 9.06 47.46 -9.42
N TYR A 39 9.84 48.12 -10.28
CA TYR A 39 9.86 47.89 -11.74
C TYR A 39 11.12 47.12 -12.18
N PRO A 40 11.17 46.52 -13.39
CA PRO A 40 12.37 45.84 -13.88
C PRO A 40 13.54 46.82 -14.06
N SER A 41 13.22 48.10 -14.29
CA SER A 41 14.16 49.22 -14.33
C SER A 41 14.76 49.58 -12.95
N ASP A 42 14.20 49.06 -11.85
CA ASP A 42 14.75 49.19 -10.49
C ASP A 42 15.75 48.06 -10.15
N ASN A 43 16.02 47.13 -11.08
CA ASN A 43 16.95 46.01 -10.89
C ASN A 43 18.43 46.45 -10.99
N PRO A 44 19.24 46.33 -9.92
CA PRO A 44 20.66 46.68 -9.92
C PRO A 44 21.60 45.48 -10.13
N PHE A 45 21.12 44.31 -10.58
CA PHE A 45 21.86 43.03 -10.50
C PHE A 45 22.13 42.28 -11.81
N THR A 46 22.01 42.90 -12.98
CA THR A 46 22.67 42.36 -14.18
C THR A 46 24.14 42.78 -14.19
N ALA A 47 25.05 41.83 -14.45
CA ALA A 47 26.49 42.07 -14.39
C ALA A 47 26.98 42.95 -15.55
N ASP A 48 27.83 43.91 -15.18
CA ASP A 48 28.58 44.81 -16.05
C ASP A 48 29.64 44.05 -16.87
N LEU A 49 29.45 43.91 -18.19
CA LEU A 49 30.48 44.06 -19.26
C LEU A 49 30.09 43.31 -20.55
N GLU A 50 29.32 43.95 -21.42
CA GLU A 50 29.75 44.29 -22.79
C GLU A 50 28.71 45.22 -23.44
N GLY A 51 29.14 46.42 -23.85
CA GLY A 51 28.37 47.28 -24.75
C GLY A 51 27.46 48.32 -24.09
N LEU A 52 28.05 49.48 -23.81
CA LEU A 52 27.43 50.78 -23.58
C LEU A 52 26.28 51.10 -24.58
N TYR A 53 25.05 50.61 -24.36
CA TYR A 53 23.77 51.19 -24.82
C TYR A 53 22.61 50.51 -24.06
N GLY A 54 21.93 51.25 -23.19
CA GLY A 54 20.65 50.79 -22.60
C GLY A 54 20.31 51.37 -21.23
N PHE A 55 21.30 51.72 -20.40
CA PHE A 55 21.05 52.40 -19.12
C PHE A 55 20.89 53.91 -19.36
N VAL A 56 19.66 54.39 -19.17
CA VAL A 56 19.20 55.77 -19.33
C VAL A 56 19.06 56.21 -20.78
N ASN A 57 17.92 55.85 -21.37
CA ASN A 57 17.12 56.86 -22.03
C ASN A 57 15.71 56.64 -21.44
N THR A 58 15.09 57.60 -20.76
CA THR A 58 14.81 58.89 -21.37
C THR A 58 14.29 59.92 -20.34
N PHE A 59 14.84 61.14 -20.32
CA PHE A 59 13.98 62.34 -20.27
C PHE A 59 13.47 62.56 -21.70
N LEU A 60 12.65 61.65 -22.20
CA LEU A 60 11.94 61.73 -23.48
C LEU A 60 10.47 61.44 -23.14
N PRO A 61 9.55 62.02 -23.91
CA PRO A 61 8.13 62.00 -23.59
C PRO A 61 7.62 60.57 -23.61
N GLU A 62 6.68 60.27 -22.70
CA GLU A 62 5.86 59.05 -22.72
C GLU A 62 5.42 58.74 -24.16
N THR A 63 5.96 57.66 -24.72
CA THR A 63 5.44 57.03 -25.94
C THR A 63 5.15 55.56 -25.62
N ASP A 64 4.03 55.06 -26.16
CA ASP A 64 3.47 53.70 -26.01
C ASP A 64 4.51 52.55 -26.04
N THR A 65 5.63 52.73 -26.73
CA THR A 65 6.65 51.69 -26.92
C THR A 65 7.52 51.40 -25.70
N GLN A 66 7.63 52.32 -24.73
CA GLN A 66 8.46 52.13 -23.54
C GLN A 66 7.73 51.33 -22.46
N VAL A 67 6.41 51.49 -22.39
CA VAL A 67 5.49 50.70 -21.55
C VAL A 67 5.46 49.25 -22.01
N GLY A 68 5.54 48.98 -23.31
CA GLY A 68 5.71 47.61 -23.84
C GLY A 68 7.05 46.99 -23.46
N TRP A 69 8.15 47.73 -23.56
CA TRP A 69 9.51 47.22 -23.29
C TRP A 69 9.74 46.76 -21.84
N GLU A 70 9.20 47.49 -20.85
CA GLU A 70 9.27 47.08 -19.44
C GLU A 70 8.31 45.93 -19.10
N ARG A 71 7.28 45.70 -19.94
CA ARG A 71 6.32 44.60 -19.79
C ARG A 71 6.83 43.29 -20.38
N ASP A 72 7.90 43.28 -21.18
CA ASP A 72 8.38 42.13 -21.97
C ASP A 72 9.69 41.47 -21.44
N ARG A 73 10.07 41.74 -20.18
CA ARG A 73 11.32 41.21 -19.57
C ARG A 73 11.02 40.29 -18.39
N ASN A 74 11.77 39.20 -18.31
CA ASN A 74 11.75 38.27 -17.18
C ASN A 74 12.36 38.91 -15.92
N VAL A 75 11.90 38.50 -14.75
CA VAL A 75 12.55 38.82 -13.47
C VAL A 75 13.58 37.76 -13.17
N THR A 76 14.84 38.07 -13.46
CA THR A 76 15.94 37.16 -13.16
C THR A 76 16.69 37.61 -11.91
N ILE A 77 16.81 36.70 -10.94
CA ILE A 77 17.53 36.92 -9.69
C ILE A 77 18.68 35.93 -9.62
N GLY A 78 19.90 36.45 -9.43
CA GLY A 78 21.08 35.61 -9.29
C GLY A 78 21.60 35.04 -10.61
N GLU A 79 21.54 35.81 -11.69
CA GLU A 79 22.16 35.45 -12.97
C GLU A 79 23.69 35.47 -12.85
N GLY A 80 24.32 34.32 -13.04
CA GLY A 80 25.79 34.17 -13.00
C GLY A 80 26.48 34.45 -11.66
N ALA A 81 25.75 34.92 -10.63
CA ALA A 81 26.25 35.24 -9.29
C ALA A 81 25.14 35.09 -8.22
N PHE A 82 25.44 35.39 -6.96
CA PHE A 82 24.44 35.40 -5.89
C PHE A 82 23.56 36.67 -5.96
N GLY A 83 22.24 36.50 -6.01
CA GLY A 83 21.24 37.57 -5.93
C GLY A 83 20.14 37.25 -4.92
N SER A 84 19.63 38.26 -4.22
CA SER A 84 18.52 38.09 -3.28
C SER A 84 17.59 39.29 -3.24
N VAL A 85 16.29 39.02 -3.33
CA VAL A 85 15.19 39.99 -3.23
C VAL A 85 14.28 39.61 -2.06
N ARG A 86 13.90 40.61 -1.27
CA ARG A 86 12.89 40.48 -0.22
C ARG A 86 11.74 41.47 -0.44
N LEU A 87 10.54 40.92 -0.63
CA LEU A 87 9.26 41.61 -0.61
C LEU A 87 8.68 41.53 0.80
N SER A 88 8.28 42.68 1.34
CA SER A 88 7.72 42.79 2.69
C SER A 88 6.87 44.05 2.82
N GLN A 89 6.13 44.20 3.92
CA GLN A 89 5.40 45.42 4.25
C GLN A 89 4.42 45.89 3.15
N ALA A 90 3.59 44.99 2.64
CA ALA A 90 2.69 45.24 1.51
C ALA A 90 3.43 45.62 0.21
N GLY A 91 4.62 45.03 0.01
CA GLY A 91 5.34 45.10 -1.26
C GLY A 91 4.65 44.23 -2.31
N PHE A 92 4.64 44.69 -3.55
CA PHE A 92 4.10 43.88 -4.65
C PHE A 92 5.08 43.84 -5.82
N LEU A 93 5.12 42.68 -6.46
CA LEU A 93 5.93 42.42 -7.63
C LEU A 93 5.01 41.81 -8.70
N ASN A 94 4.89 42.45 -9.86
CA ASN A 94 4.02 42.00 -10.95
C ASN A 94 4.80 42.10 -12.26
N PHE A 95 5.26 40.96 -12.78
CA PHE A 95 6.13 40.87 -13.96
C PHE A 95 5.90 39.56 -14.70
N GLN A 96 6.58 39.39 -15.84
CA GLN A 96 6.58 38.15 -16.64
C GLN A 96 7.26 36.98 -15.88
N HIS A 97 7.83 36.00 -16.59
CA HIS A 97 8.48 34.86 -15.95
C HIS A 97 9.43 35.29 -14.85
N ILE A 98 9.45 34.54 -13.75
CA ILE A 98 10.46 34.69 -12.71
C ILE A 98 11.48 33.57 -12.83
N VAL A 99 12.76 33.93 -12.81
CA VAL A 99 13.89 33.00 -12.89
C VAL A 99 14.80 33.24 -11.69
N LEU A 100 14.90 32.25 -10.80
CA LEU A 100 15.78 32.27 -9.63
C LEU A 100 16.95 31.31 -9.88
N GLY A 101 18.15 31.84 -10.12
CA GLY A 101 19.32 31.03 -10.48
C GLY A 101 19.23 30.47 -11.91
N GLY A 102 19.90 31.13 -12.84
CA GLY A 102 19.86 30.89 -14.28
C GLY A 102 20.02 32.21 -15.06
N SER A 103 20.01 32.17 -16.39
CA SER A 103 20.08 33.37 -17.23
C SER A 103 18.71 33.73 -17.84
N GLU A 104 18.44 35.04 -17.99
CA GLU A 104 17.25 35.50 -18.72
C GLU A 104 17.28 35.14 -20.21
N ASN A 105 18.48 34.94 -20.79
CA ASN A 105 18.67 34.62 -22.20
C ASN A 105 18.37 33.15 -22.52
N GLU A 106 18.24 32.31 -21.49
CA GLU A 106 17.86 30.90 -21.64
C GLU A 106 16.34 30.80 -21.90
N VAL A 107 15.54 31.74 -21.39
CA VAL A 107 14.07 31.80 -21.58
C VAL A 107 13.73 32.88 -22.62
N ASP A 108 13.50 32.49 -23.89
CA ASP A 108 13.24 33.44 -24.99
C ASP A 108 11.85 34.10 -24.85
N PRO A 109 11.76 35.43 -24.63
CA PRO A 109 10.48 36.13 -24.50
C PRO A 109 9.73 36.32 -25.83
N SER A 110 10.31 35.94 -26.97
CA SER A 110 9.82 36.24 -28.33
C SER A 110 9.52 35.03 -29.21
N SER A 111 9.89 33.82 -28.78
CA SER A 111 9.68 32.59 -29.54
C SER A 111 8.33 31.94 -29.16
N PRO A 112 7.48 31.58 -30.13
CA PRO A 112 6.34 30.73 -29.85
C PRO A 112 6.83 29.28 -29.67
N ARG A 113 6.52 28.71 -28.49
CA ARG A 113 6.30 27.27 -28.20
C ARG A 113 7.37 26.54 -27.40
N VAL A 114 6.86 25.54 -26.67
CA VAL A 114 7.50 24.36 -26.07
C VAL A 114 7.88 24.55 -24.60
N GLY A 115 6.89 24.54 -23.69
CA GLY A 115 7.13 24.44 -22.25
C GLY A 115 7.35 22.98 -21.83
N PRO A 116 7.98 22.69 -20.68
CA PRO A 116 8.38 21.32 -20.30
C PRO A 116 7.28 20.28 -20.14
N GLY A 117 6.01 20.69 -20.24
CA GLY A 117 4.86 19.81 -20.46
C GLY A 117 4.90 18.98 -21.73
N ASP A 118 5.79 19.33 -22.64
CA ASP A 118 5.78 18.87 -24.02
C ASP A 118 6.90 17.84 -24.31
N GLY A 119 7.73 17.57 -23.31
CA GLY A 119 8.84 16.62 -23.42
C GLY A 119 9.97 17.07 -24.33
N VAL A 120 9.96 18.33 -24.76
CA VAL A 120 10.99 18.94 -25.58
C VAL A 120 11.58 20.10 -24.76
N ILE A 121 12.89 20.25 -24.85
CA ILE A 121 13.58 21.39 -24.23
C ILE A 121 13.07 22.66 -24.91
N GLU A 122 12.66 23.68 -24.15
CA GLU A 122 12.35 25.03 -24.67
C GLU A 122 13.38 25.40 -25.74
N ASN A 123 12.93 25.70 -26.97
CA ASN A 123 13.83 26.07 -28.07
C ASN A 123 14.59 27.37 -27.68
N GLY A 124 15.72 27.23 -27.00
CA GLY A 124 16.46 28.35 -26.40
C GLY A 124 17.20 27.98 -25.10
N ILE A 125 16.70 27.00 -24.33
CA ILE A 125 17.40 26.49 -23.15
C ILE A 125 18.33 25.36 -23.60
N ASP A 126 19.62 25.42 -23.29
CA ASP A 126 20.48 24.22 -23.33
C ASP A 126 20.66 23.76 -21.88
N PRO A 127 20.02 22.67 -21.44
CA PRO A 127 20.13 22.18 -20.06
C PRO A 127 21.55 21.75 -19.70
N LEU A 128 22.45 21.60 -20.68
CA LEU A 128 23.88 21.34 -20.47
C LEU A 128 24.69 22.65 -20.37
N SER A 129 24.03 23.82 -20.42
CA SER A 129 24.67 25.12 -20.22
C SER A 129 25.35 25.19 -18.86
N PRO A 130 26.55 25.80 -18.76
CA PRO A 130 27.27 25.86 -17.51
C PRO A 130 26.47 26.62 -16.43
N VAL A 131 26.29 25.96 -15.28
CA VAL A 131 25.60 26.44 -14.07
C VAL A 131 25.79 27.94 -13.87
N SER A 132 24.70 28.71 -13.88
CA SER A 132 24.77 30.17 -13.70
C SER A 132 24.01 30.63 -12.45
N GLY A 133 24.79 30.92 -11.38
CA GLY A 133 24.37 31.75 -10.25
C GLY A 133 23.38 31.16 -9.23
N TYR A 134 23.02 31.99 -8.25
CA TYR A 134 22.21 31.61 -7.07
C TYR A 134 21.19 32.70 -6.78
N GLY A 135 19.90 32.43 -6.97
CA GLY A 135 18.82 33.39 -6.80
C GLY A 135 17.96 33.11 -5.58
N VAL A 136 17.62 34.14 -4.80
CA VAL A 136 16.68 34.02 -3.67
C VAL A 136 15.57 35.05 -3.77
N LEU A 137 14.32 34.63 -3.75
CA LEU A 137 13.17 35.49 -3.53
C LEU A 137 12.50 35.15 -2.19
N ARG A 138 12.18 36.18 -1.42
CA ARG A 138 11.49 36.04 -0.13
C ARG A 138 10.28 36.98 -0.08
N ILE A 139 9.08 36.44 0.11
CA ILE A 139 7.80 37.13 0.15
C ILE A 139 7.22 36.96 1.55
N GLU A 140 7.06 38.05 2.29
CA GLU A 140 6.69 37.99 3.71
C GLU A 140 5.75 39.13 4.09
N ASP A 141 5.09 38.99 5.25
CA ASP A 141 4.08 39.89 5.78
C ASP A 141 2.76 39.85 4.99
N PHE A 142 1.66 40.11 5.70
CA PHE A 142 0.35 40.27 5.10
C PHE A 142 0.35 41.37 4.05
N GLN A 143 -0.42 41.14 2.99
CA GLN A 143 -0.59 42.05 1.86
C GLN A 143 0.62 42.19 0.93
N THR A 144 1.66 41.40 1.15
CA THR A 144 2.79 41.29 0.22
C THR A 144 2.50 40.19 -0.78
N PHE A 145 2.63 40.46 -2.08
CA PHE A 145 2.40 39.42 -3.08
C PHE A 145 3.24 39.56 -4.36
N TYR A 146 3.62 38.41 -4.92
CA TYR A 146 4.04 38.28 -6.31
C TYR A 146 2.84 37.77 -7.13
N ASN A 147 2.60 38.35 -8.30
CA ASN A 147 1.55 37.89 -9.18
C ASN A 147 1.96 38.13 -10.62
N ASN A 148 2.04 37.09 -11.43
CA ASN A 148 2.19 37.19 -12.87
C ASN A 148 0.93 36.74 -13.63
N HIS A 149 -0.15 36.35 -12.94
CA HIS A 149 -1.42 36.00 -13.54
C HIS A 149 -2.29 37.27 -13.77
N PRO A 150 -2.47 37.73 -15.03
CA PRO A 150 -3.11 39.02 -15.30
C PRO A 150 -4.63 39.04 -14.97
N LYS A 151 -5.28 37.87 -15.01
CA LYS A 151 -6.71 37.73 -14.67
C LYS A 151 -7.01 37.45 -13.19
N VAL A 152 -6.05 36.97 -12.39
CA VAL A 152 -6.29 36.61 -10.99
C VAL A 152 -5.72 37.71 -10.09
N ILE A 153 -6.59 38.58 -9.58
CA ILE A 153 -6.26 39.54 -8.53
C ILE A 153 -7.13 39.23 -7.31
N PRO A 154 -6.54 38.80 -6.19
CA PRO A 154 -7.31 38.44 -5.02
C PRO A 154 -8.19 39.59 -4.53
N SER A 155 -9.41 39.28 -4.12
CA SER A 155 -10.43 40.27 -3.70
C SER A 155 -9.92 41.25 -2.63
N GLN A 156 -9.10 40.76 -1.69
CA GLN A 156 -8.44 41.57 -0.66
C GLN A 156 -7.44 42.62 -1.19
N TYR A 157 -7.07 42.53 -2.47
CA TYR A 157 -6.19 43.46 -3.20
C TYR A 157 -6.93 44.25 -4.29
N GLN A 158 -8.20 43.94 -4.56
CA GLN A 158 -9.02 44.67 -5.52
C GLN A 158 -9.37 46.09 -5.07
N ASP A 159 -9.35 46.40 -3.77
CA ASP A 159 -9.61 47.76 -3.25
C ASP A 159 -8.48 48.76 -3.54
N ILE A 160 -7.28 48.28 -3.90
CA ILE A 160 -6.15 49.11 -4.35
C ILE A 160 -6.34 49.50 -5.84
N TYR A 161 -7.36 48.95 -6.50
CA TYR A 161 -7.74 49.17 -7.89
C TYR A 161 -8.75 50.33 -8.01
N ASP A 162 -8.32 51.51 -8.48
CA ASP A 162 -9.26 52.59 -8.85
C ASP A 162 -9.77 52.36 -10.27
N THR A 163 -10.97 51.78 -10.38
CA THR A 163 -11.68 51.55 -11.66
C THR A 163 -11.99 52.82 -12.45
N ASN A 164 -11.83 54.01 -11.85
CA ASN A 164 -12.12 55.29 -12.51
C ASN A 164 -10.90 55.95 -13.13
N ASN A 165 -9.71 55.34 -13.03
CA ASN A 165 -8.49 55.88 -13.60
C ASN A 165 -7.73 54.82 -14.44
N PRO A 166 -8.00 54.71 -15.74
CA PRO A 166 -7.39 53.68 -16.61
C PRO A 166 -5.87 53.84 -16.79
N GLU A 167 -5.29 54.99 -16.44
CA GLU A 167 -3.83 55.22 -16.43
C GLU A 167 -3.16 54.84 -15.08
N GLN A 168 -3.95 54.46 -14.06
CA GLN A 168 -3.48 53.95 -12.76
C GLN A 168 -3.76 52.45 -12.57
N THR A 169 -3.97 51.70 -13.66
CA THR A 169 -4.09 50.25 -13.59
C THR A 169 -2.74 49.65 -13.16
N LEU A 170 -2.59 49.44 -11.86
CA LEU A 170 -1.42 48.78 -11.25
C LEU A 170 -1.26 47.33 -11.77
N PHE A 171 -2.31 46.79 -12.39
CA PHE A 171 -2.35 45.48 -13.03
C PHE A 171 -2.96 45.64 -14.42
N PRO A 172 -2.18 45.48 -15.51
CA PRO A 172 -2.77 45.39 -16.85
C PRO A 172 -3.55 44.08 -16.97
N THR A 173 -4.84 44.17 -17.29
CA THR A 173 -5.72 43.02 -17.52
C THR A 173 -5.58 42.43 -18.93
N GLU A 174 -4.80 43.08 -19.80
CA GLU A 174 -4.52 42.62 -21.16
C GLU A 174 -3.20 41.84 -21.16
N ASN A 175 -3.27 40.55 -21.51
CA ASN A 175 -2.09 39.75 -21.81
C ASN A 175 -1.45 40.28 -23.09
N THR A 176 -0.22 40.77 -23.04
CA THR A 176 0.50 41.24 -24.24
C THR A 176 1.14 40.10 -25.03
N ARG A 177 1.17 38.88 -24.48
CA ARG A 177 1.66 37.66 -25.15
C ARG A 177 0.50 36.89 -25.81
N PRO A 178 0.78 36.12 -26.89
CA PRO A 178 -0.20 35.17 -27.41
C PRO A 178 -0.64 34.22 -26.29
N ASP A 179 -1.91 33.81 -26.29
CA ASP A 179 -2.44 32.99 -25.21
C ASP A 179 -1.80 31.59 -25.10
N SER A 180 -0.97 31.21 -26.06
CA SER A 180 -0.11 30.01 -26.05
C SER A 180 1.26 30.22 -25.38
N VAL A 181 1.48 31.34 -24.69
CA VAL A 181 2.73 31.68 -23.99
C VAL A 181 2.37 32.30 -22.64
N GLY A 182 2.16 31.47 -21.61
CA GLY A 182 1.91 31.96 -20.25
C GLY A 182 3.19 32.33 -19.51
N PHE A 183 3.05 32.75 -18.24
CA PHE A 183 4.15 33.17 -17.40
C PHE A 183 4.50 32.11 -16.34
N ASP A 184 5.62 31.42 -16.56
CA ASP A 184 6.17 30.42 -15.65
C ASP A 184 7.03 31.01 -14.52
N ALA A 185 7.23 30.19 -13.48
CA ALA A 185 8.22 30.42 -12.44
C ALA A 185 9.27 29.31 -12.43
N TYR A 186 10.52 29.69 -12.69
CA TYR A 186 11.68 28.81 -12.65
C TYR A 186 12.48 29.05 -11.37
N ILE A 187 12.51 28.06 -10.48
CA ILE A 187 13.27 28.06 -9.23
C ILE A 187 14.43 27.06 -9.39
N GLY A 188 15.61 27.57 -9.73
CA GLY A 188 16.76 26.75 -10.12
C GLY A 188 16.59 26.28 -11.57
N LEU A 189 16.77 27.19 -12.53
CA LEU A 189 16.67 26.87 -13.96
C LEU A 189 17.88 26.06 -14.42
N THR A 190 19.03 26.71 -14.56
CA THR A 190 20.36 26.10 -14.78
C THR A 190 21.27 26.29 -13.55
N GLY A 191 20.86 27.12 -12.59
CA GLY A 191 21.60 27.45 -11.38
C GLY A 191 20.94 26.92 -10.10
N SER A 192 21.08 27.67 -9.01
CA SER A 192 20.40 27.39 -7.75
C SER A 192 19.35 28.46 -7.43
N GLY A 193 18.13 28.06 -7.10
CA GLY A 193 17.03 28.98 -6.80
C GLY A 193 16.34 28.66 -5.49
N GLU A 194 15.99 29.70 -4.72
CA GLU A 194 15.19 29.57 -3.50
C GLU A 194 14.02 30.57 -3.49
N LEU A 195 12.79 30.06 -3.31
CA LEU A 195 11.59 30.85 -3.12
C LEU A 195 11.04 30.62 -1.71
N TYR A 196 11.00 31.67 -0.91
CA TYR A 196 10.43 31.67 0.43
C TYR A 196 9.13 32.48 0.45
N ILE A 197 8.03 31.86 0.80
CA ILE A 197 6.74 32.51 1.04
C ILE A 197 6.40 32.31 2.52
N ALA A 198 6.69 33.31 3.33
CA ALA A 198 6.45 33.27 4.77
C ALA A 198 5.06 33.80 5.13
N ALA A 199 4.71 33.74 6.42
CA ALA A 199 3.41 34.14 6.95
C ALA A 199 2.86 35.44 6.33
N GLY A 200 1.65 35.33 5.76
CA GLY A 200 0.91 36.42 5.09
C GLY A 200 1.36 36.77 3.66
N GLY A 201 2.51 36.25 3.20
CA GLY A 201 3.00 36.43 1.84
C GLY A 201 2.24 35.58 0.82
N ARG A 202 2.16 36.04 -0.43
CA ARG A 202 1.41 35.35 -1.49
C ARG A 202 2.17 35.32 -2.82
N ALA A 203 2.08 34.22 -3.57
CA ALA A 203 2.52 34.14 -4.95
C ALA A 203 1.44 33.51 -5.83
N GLU A 204 1.12 34.17 -6.94
CA GLU A 204 0.17 33.70 -7.95
C GLU A 204 0.90 33.54 -9.28
N ILE A 205 1.01 32.31 -9.74
CA ILE A 205 1.75 31.95 -10.96
C ILE A 205 0.76 31.55 -12.04
N GLN A 206 0.76 32.24 -13.17
CA GLN A 206 -0.17 32.00 -14.26
C GLN A 206 -0.06 30.58 -14.80
N ASP A 207 1.17 30.12 -14.98
CA ASP A 207 1.45 28.96 -15.81
C ASP A 207 2.15 27.85 -15.00
N ALA A 208 3.34 27.41 -15.37
CA ALA A 208 4.06 26.38 -14.62
C ALA A 208 4.87 26.95 -13.43
N VAL A 209 5.04 26.12 -12.41
CA VAL A 209 6.04 26.31 -11.34
C VAL A 209 7.02 25.15 -11.41
N ILE A 210 8.28 25.44 -11.71
CA ILE A 210 9.30 24.44 -11.95
C ILE A 210 10.44 24.63 -10.96
N VAL A 211 10.76 23.59 -10.21
CA VAL A 211 11.74 23.63 -9.12
C VAL A 211 12.84 22.62 -9.42
N GLY A 212 14.04 23.08 -9.73
CA GLY A 212 15.16 22.23 -10.17
C GLY A 212 14.93 21.69 -11.58
N PHE A 213 15.12 22.56 -12.59
CA PHE A 213 14.83 22.24 -13.98
C PHE A 213 15.94 21.42 -14.65
N ALA A 214 17.13 22.00 -14.84
CA ALA A 214 18.22 21.38 -15.60
C ALA A 214 19.06 20.39 -14.76
N PRO A 215 19.88 19.53 -15.39
CA PRO A 215 20.90 18.73 -14.71
C PRO A 215 21.77 19.56 -13.78
N ASP A 216 22.08 19.02 -12.59
CA ASP A 216 22.85 19.69 -11.52
C ASP A 216 22.22 21.00 -10.98
N SER A 217 21.08 21.46 -11.49
CA SER A 217 20.34 22.59 -10.93
C SER A 217 19.70 22.21 -9.61
N THR A 218 19.56 23.19 -8.72
CA THR A 218 18.89 22.98 -7.43
C THR A 218 17.78 24.00 -7.23
N GLY A 219 16.59 23.54 -6.88
CA GLY A 219 15.45 24.39 -6.59
C GLY A 219 14.90 24.11 -5.19
N HIS A 220 14.55 25.17 -4.47
CA HIS A 220 13.89 25.06 -3.17
C HIS A 220 12.72 26.04 -3.05
N VAL A 221 11.56 25.52 -2.67
CA VAL A 221 10.38 26.31 -2.34
C VAL A 221 9.98 26.03 -0.89
N GLU A 222 9.77 27.08 -0.11
CA GLU A 222 9.23 26.99 1.24
C GLU A 222 7.99 27.88 1.36
N VAL A 223 6.84 27.28 1.65
CA VAL A 223 5.59 27.97 1.93
C VAL A 223 5.24 27.71 3.40
N THR A 224 5.48 28.71 4.24
CA THR A 224 5.44 28.53 5.69
C THR A 224 4.70 29.63 6.42
N GLY A 225 3.91 29.23 7.42
CA GLY A 225 3.23 30.14 8.33
C GLY A 225 1.84 30.54 7.86
N LEU A 226 0.98 30.88 8.82
CA LEU A 226 -0.42 31.23 8.59
C LEU A 226 -0.61 32.28 7.49
N GLY A 227 -1.45 31.95 6.51
CA GLY A 227 -1.81 32.84 5.40
C GLY A 227 -0.73 33.00 4.34
N SER A 228 0.35 32.20 4.39
CA SER A 228 1.23 32.02 3.24
C SER A 228 0.52 31.20 2.16
N TYR A 229 0.65 31.63 0.90
CA TYR A 229 -0.08 31.03 -0.22
C TYR A 229 0.73 31.03 -1.51
N LEU A 230 0.75 29.90 -2.21
CA LEU A 230 1.28 29.76 -3.57
C LEU A 230 0.22 29.09 -4.45
N ALA A 231 -0.07 29.65 -5.62
CA ALA A 231 -0.79 28.93 -6.66
C ALA A 231 0.01 28.82 -7.94
N ALA A 232 -0.05 27.65 -8.56
CA ALA A 232 0.31 27.42 -9.95
C ALA A 232 -0.98 27.15 -10.73
N TYR A 233 -1.41 28.15 -11.50
CA TYR A 233 -2.69 28.09 -12.20
C TYR A 233 -2.65 27.27 -13.46
N GLY A 234 -1.48 27.00 -14.06
CA GLY A 234 -1.32 26.24 -15.30
C GLY A 234 -1.96 26.87 -16.54
N GLY A 235 -1.40 26.53 -17.70
CA GLY A 235 -1.74 27.13 -18.98
C GLY A 235 -2.73 26.30 -19.79
N LEU A 236 -3.79 26.95 -20.28
CA LEU A 236 -4.53 26.50 -21.45
C LEU A 236 -4.38 27.52 -22.57
N ASN A 237 -4.36 27.01 -23.80
CA ASN A 237 -4.85 27.77 -24.95
C ASN A 237 -6.34 28.10 -24.70
N PRO A 238 -6.75 29.37 -24.56
CA PRO A 238 -8.12 29.80 -24.26
C PRO A 238 -9.09 29.56 -25.42
N ASN A 239 -8.69 28.83 -26.47
CA ASN A 239 -9.59 28.32 -27.50
C ASN A 239 -9.82 26.79 -27.40
N ALA A 240 -9.22 26.11 -26.42
CA ALA A 240 -9.39 24.68 -26.22
C ALA A 240 -10.78 24.41 -25.62
N THR A 241 -11.67 23.82 -26.42
CA THR A 241 -13.05 23.49 -26.01
C THR A 241 -13.21 22.04 -25.54
N VAL A 242 -12.15 21.24 -25.66
CA VAL A 242 -12.05 19.85 -25.19
C VAL A 242 -10.59 19.64 -24.73
N ILE A 243 -10.38 19.09 -23.54
CA ILE A 243 -9.09 18.53 -23.11
C ILE A 243 -9.14 17.04 -23.54
N ASN A 244 -8.75 16.72 -24.77
CA ASN A 244 -8.81 15.36 -25.34
C ASN A 244 -7.40 14.87 -25.61
N ARG A 245 -7.00 13.68 -25.11
CA ARG A 245 -5.66 13.06 -25.30
C ARG A 245 -5.14 13.16 -26.74
N ASP A 246 -6.02 13.05 -27.72
CA ASP A 246 -5.67 13.09 -29.14
C ASP A 246 -5.58 14.51 -29.75
N GLU A 247 -6.07 15.56 -29.06
CA GLU A 247 -5.78 16.99 -29.39
C GLU A 247 -4.56 17.53 -28.63
N PHE A 248 -4.00 16.76 -27.68
CA PHE A 248 -2.70 17.03 -27.01
C PHE A 248 -1.48 16.74 -27.88
N ASP A 249 -1.65 16.25 -29.12
CA ASP A 249 -0.60 16.12 -30.15
C ASP A 249 0.17 17.44 -30.41
N ASN A 250 -0.26 18.58 -29.84
CA ASN A 250 0.43 19.86 -29.89
C ASN A 250 1.01 20.36 -28.54
N ASN A 251 1.27 19.49 -27.56
CA ASN A 251 2.43 19.68 -26.67
C ASN A 251 2.39 20.92 -25.71
N GLU A 252 1.28 21.22 -25.01
CA GLU A 252 1.17 22.45 -24.17
C GLU A 252 0.54 22.20 -22.76
N ILE A 253 1.04 21.26 -21.93
CA ILE A 253 0.58 21.10 -20.52
C ILE A 253 1.54 21.78 -19.54
N HIS A 254 1.16 22.91 -18.94
CA HIS A 254 2.03 23.61 -18.01
C HIS A 254 1.58 23.39 -16.55
N GLN A 255 2.38 22.63 -15.82
CA GLN A 255 2.05 22.09 -14.49
C GLN A 255 3.11 22.42 -13.44
N MET A 256 2.83 22.14 -12.16
CA MET A 256 3.83 22.24 -11.12
C MET A 256 4.79 21.05 -11.15
N ILE A 257 6.09 21.27 -11.32
CA ILE A 257 7.12 20.22 -11.38
C ILE A 257 8.16 20.45 -10.30
N ILE A 258 8.36 19.44 -9.44
CA ILE A 258 9.40 19.43 -8.41
C ILE A 258 10.45 18.39 -8.77
N GLY A 259 11.64 18.84 -9.18
CA GLY A 259 12.77 18.00 -9.55
C GLY A 259 12.61 17.39 -10.94
N ALA A 260 12.67 18.22 -11.98
CA ALA A 260 12.49 17.81 -13.37
C ALA A 260 13.68 16.98 -13.88
N TYR A 261 14.79 17.62 -14.27
CA TYR A 261 16.08 16.97 -14.53
C TYR A 261 17.13 17.30 -13.46
N GLY A 262 16.78 18.17 -12.50
CA GLY A 262 17.63 18.57 -11.38
C GLY A 262 17.09 18.13 -10.02
N ASP A 263 17.65 18.71 -8.96
CA ASP A 263 17.22 18.47 -7.57
C ASP A 263 16.21 19.53 -7.13
N GLY A 264 14.93 19.16 -7.07
CA GLY A 264 13.84 20.03 -6.64
C GLY A 264 13.31 19.68 -5.27
N SER A 265 13.03 20.70 -4.45
CA SER A 265 12.37 20.49 -3.16
C SER A 265 11.30 21.53 -2.84
N MET A 266 10.21 21.08 -2.21
CA MET A 266 9.16 21.95 -1.68
C MET A 266 8.80 21.55 -0.25
N THR A 267 8.65 22.55 0.63
CA THR A 267 8.17 22.34 2.01
C THR A 267 6.98 23.25 2.28
N ILE A 268 5.88 22.66 2.75
CA ILE A 268 4.65 23.34 3.16
C ILE A 268 4.47 23.11 4.65
N SER A 269 4.53 24.17 5.45
CA SER A 269 4.57 24.05 6.92
C SER A 269 3.83 25.16 7.65
N ASP A 270 3.57 24.94 8.94
CA ASP A 270 3.01 25.94 9.88
C ASP A 270 1.73 26.65 9.36
N GLY A 271 0.87 25.93 8.64
CA GLY A 271 -0.38 26.45 8.08
C GLY A 271 -0.24 27.10 6.70
N GLY A 272 0.84 26.81 5.98
CA GLY A 272 1.03 27.22 4.58
C GLY A 272 0.12 26.48 3.62
N HIS A 273 -0.24 27.13 2.51
CA HIS A 273 -1.19 26.60 1.54
C HIS A 273 -0.61 26.67 0.12
N VAL A 274 -0.73 25.57 -0.64
CA VAL A 274 -0.33 25.51 -2.04
C VAL A 274 -1.47 24.92 -2.89
N ASP A 275 -1.84 25.59 -3.98
CA ASP A 275 -2.75 25.06 -5.00
C ASP A 275 -1.99 24.80 -6.33
N ALA A 276 -2.21 23.65 -6.95
CA ALA A 276 -1.72 23.30 -8.28
C ALA A 276 -2.91 22.88 -9.16
N PHE A 277 -3.26 23.67 -10.17
CA PHE A 277 -4.56 23.58 -10.87
C PHE A 277 -4.56 22.71 -12.14
N TYR A 278 -3.39 22.31 -12.64
CA TYR A 278 -3.22 21.41 -13.79
C TYR A 278 -2.30 20.22 -13.44
N GLY A 279 -2.51 19.69 -12.24
CA GLY A 279 -1.70 18.61 -11.72
C GLY A 279 -0.32 19.05 -11.23
N ALA A 280 0.40 18.07 -10.69
CA ALA A 280 1.76 18.24 -10.21
C ALA A 280 2.58 16.97 -10.42
N ALA A 281 3.89 17.12 -10.48
CA ALA A 281 4.83 16.04 -10.66
C ALA A 281 6.03 16.16 -9.72
N ILE A 282 6.48 15.03 -9.17
CA ILE A 282 7.62 14.96 -8.25
C ILE A 282 8.65 13.98 -8.80
N GLY A 283 9.82 14.49 -9.16
CA GLY A 283 10.92 13.70 -9.69
C GLY A 283 10.71 13.24 -11.13
N VAL A 284 9.73 13.82 -11.83
CA VAL A 284 9.35 13.50 -13.21
C VAL A 284 8.94 14.79 -13.91
N THR A 285 8.85 14.75 -15.24
CA THR A 285 8.51 15.91 -16.05
C THR A 285 7.00 16.08 -16.28
N ARG A 286 6.17 15.05 -16.02
CA ARG A 286 4.72 15.03 -16.27
C ARG A 286 3.90 14.39 -15.14
N SER A 287 2.70 14.92 -14.83
CA SER A 287 1.82 14.41 -13.75
C SER A 287 1.04 13.15 -14.12
N ASP A 288 0.91 12.85 -15.41
CA ASP A 288 0.33 11.60 -15.89
C ASP A 288 1.27 10.40 -15.67
N GLY A 289 2.55 10.66 -15.39
CA GLY A 289 3.57 9.66 -15.19
C GLY A 289 3.77 8.77 -16.41
N SER A 290 3.22 9.11 -17.58
CA SER A 290 3.38 8.31 -18.78
C SER A 290 4.76 8.62 -19.38
N ASP A 291 5.68 7.67 -19.25
CA ASP A 291 6.82 7.63 -20.15
C ASP A 291 6.29 7.16 -21.50
N GLU A 292 6.08 8.08 -22.45
CA GLU A 292 5.82 7.77 -23.85
C GLU A 292 7.05 7.09 -24.49
N LEU A 293 7.49 5.95 -23.96
CA LEU A 293 8.50 5.05 -24.51
C LEU A 293 8.14 4.50 -25.90
N THR A 294 7.07 5.00 -26.54
CA THR A 294 6.72 4.61 -27.91
C THR A 294 6.36 5.73 -28.89
N ASP A 295 6.35 7.02 -28.55
CA ASP A 295 6.15 8.03 -29.61
C ASP A 295 6.97 9.33 -29.47
N GLN A 296 8.23 9.24 -29.89
CA GLN A 296 9.01 10.26 -30.61
C GLN A 296 9.18 11.69 -30.03
N ALA A 297 8.68 12.04 -28.84
CA ALA A 297 8.77 13.42 -28.32
C ALA A 297 10.10 13.74 -27.61
N PHE A 298 10.86 12.74 -27.13
CA PHE A 298 12.21 12.96 -26.59
C PHE A 298 13.28 12.54 -27.60
N ASP A 299 14.14 13.49 -27.98
CA ASP A 299 15.35 13.20 -28.74
C ASP A 299 16.17 12.13 -28.01
N ASN A 300 16.58 11.08 -28.74
CA ASN A 300 17.34 9.92 -28.24
C ASN A 300 18.74 10.28 -27.67
N SER A 301 19.04 11.55 -27.44
CA SER A 301 20.31 12.09 -26.98
C SER A 301 20.38 12.37 -25.47
N LEU A 302 19.26 12.33 -24.73
CA LEU A 302 19.18 12.72 -23.30
C LEU A 302 18.65 11.63 -22.35
N ARG A 303 18.65 10.36 -22.79
CA ARG A 303 18.20 9.18 -22.03
C ARG A 303 18.84 8.98 -20.63
N ASP A 304 19.89 9.73 -20.31
CA ASP A 304 20.68 9.57 -19.08
C ASP A 304 20.39 10.65 -18.00
N LEU A 305 19.46 11.59 -18.23
CA LEU A 305 19.21 12.72 -17.30
C LEU A 305 18.01 12.45 -16.38
N GLN A 306 18.28 12.28 -15.08
CA GLN A 306 17.27 12.00 -14.06
C GLN A 306 17.13 13.17 -13.08
N GLY A 307 15.89 13.59 -12.82
CA GLY A 307 15.58 14.51 -11.72
C GLY A 307 15.28 13.79 -10.41
N SER A 308 15.38 14.55 -9.32
CA SER A 308 14.98 14.12 -7.98
C SER A 308 14.09 15.19 -7.36
N GLY A 309 12.84 14.82 -7.09
CA GLY A 309 11.84 15.69 -6.49
C GLY A 309 11.56 15.29 -5.04
N ARG A 310 11.45 16.28 -4.16
CA ARG A 310 11.07 16.06 -2.77
C ARG A 310 10.04 17.07 -2.28
N VAL A 311 8.89 16.59 -1.82
CA VAL A 311 7.86 17.42 -1.19
C VAL A 311 7.60 16.98 0.25
N ILE A 312 7.49 17.95 1.17
CA ILE A 312 7.11 17.72 2.56
C ILE A 312 5.90 18.61 2.89
N VAL A 313 4.82 18.00 3.39
CA VAL A 313 3.65 18.70 3.93
C VAL A 313 3.56 18.39 5.42
N ASP A 314 3.76 19.41 6.26
CA ASP A 314 4.03 19.25 7.69
C ASP A 314 3.19 20.22 8.55
N GLY A 315 2.48 19.69 9.54
CA GLY A 315 1.83 20.50 10.56
C GLY A 315 0.35 20.80 10.27
N ASP A 316 -0.37 21.12 11.35
CA ASP A 316 -1.78 21.47 11.31
C ASP A 316 -2.05 22.65 10.36
N GLY A 317 -3.03 22.47 9.47
CA GLY A 317 -3.47 23.50 8.51
C GLY A 317 -2.56 23.65 7.30
N SER A 318 -1.42 22.96 7.25
CA SER A 318 -0.58 22.89 6.05
C SER A 318 -1.29 22.06 4.98
N LEU A 319 -1.50 22.64 3.81
CA LEU A 319 -2.32 22.05 2.74
C LEU A 319 -1.60 22.15 1.40
N TRP A 320 -1.51 21.01 0.71
CA TRP A 320 -1.23 20.97 -0.71
C TRP A 320 -2.45 20.42 -1.45
N ASN A 321 -2.98 21.22 -2.35
CA ASN A 321 -4.17 20.92 -3.10
C ASN A 321 -3.79 20.82 -4.58
N ILE A 322 -4.01 19.66 -5.17
CA ILE A 322 -3.66 19.35 -6.55
C ILE A 322 -4.96 19.00 -7.25
N MET A 323 -5.19 19.66 -8.37
CA MET A 323 -6.37 19.45 -9.18
C MET A 323 -6.06 19.50 -10.67
N ILE A 324 -6.90 18.85 -11.46
CA ILE A 324 -6.95 19.02 -12.91
C ILE A 324 -8.24 19.78 -13.20
N THR A 325 -8.15 21.09 -13.29
CA THR A 325 -9.28 21.97 -13.61
C THR A 325 -8.82 23.08 -14.53
N ALA A 326 -9.52 23.27 -15.65
CA ALA A 326 -9.35 24.44 -16.46
C ALA A 326 -10.34 25.55 -16.05
N PHE A 327 -9.82 26.76 -15.84
CA PHE A 327 -10.62 27.97 -15.69
C PHE A 327 -10.62 28.75 -17.01
N GLU A 328 -11.79 29.04 -17.56
CA GLU A 328 -11.95 30.02 -18.64
C GLU A 328 -12.81 31.17 -18.12
N ASP A 329 -12.22 32.36 -17.98
CA ASP A 329 -12.91 33.61 -17.59
C ASP A 329 -13.87 33.48 -16.38
N ASP A 330 -13.39 32.86 -15.29
CA ASP A 330 -14.15 32.60 -14.05
C ASP A 330 -15.36 31.65 -14.20
N GLU A 331 -15.56 31.01 -15.36
CA GLU A 331 -16.56 29.97 -15.59
C GLU A 331 -15.87 28.62 -15.90
N LEU A 332 -16.42 27.53 -15.37
CA LEU A 332 -15.96 26.18 -15.65
C LEU A 332 -16.39 25.81 -17.08
N PRO A 333 -15.47 25.47 -18.00
CA PRO A 333 -15.83 25.05 -19.34
C PRO A 333 -16.74 23.81 -19.29
N GLN A 334 -17.97 23.92 -19.80
CA GLN A 334 -18.92 22.80 -19.82
C GLN A 334 -18.50 21.75 -20.85
N GLY A 335 -18.42 20.47 -20.44
CA GLY A 335 -18.14 19.35 -21.35
C GLY A 335 -16.67 18.96 -21.54
N MET A 336 -15.76 19.36 -20.65
CA MET A 336 -14.36 18.92 -20.69
C MET A 336 -14.21 17.45 -20.28
N ARG A 337 -13.40 16.71 -21.03
CA ARG A 337 -12.81 15.42 -20.64
C ARG A 337 -11.45 15.72 -20.02
N THR A 338 -10.95 14.96 -19.06
CA THR A 338 -9.57 15.13 -18.58
C THR A 338 -8.91 13.76 -18.65
N GLU A 339 -7.91 13.62 -19.50
CA GLU A 339 -7.10 12.40 -19.64
C GLU A 339 -5.74 12.69 -18.98
N GLY A 340 -5.21 11.76 -18.19
CA GLY A 340 -3.96 11.89 -17.42
C GLY A 340 -4.13 12.08 -15.91
N GLY A 341 -3.14 11.60 -15.13
CA GLY A 341 -3.11 11.69 -13.66
C GLY A 341 -2.86 13.09 -13.11
N ALA A 342 -3.43 13.39 -11.94
CA ALA A 342 -3.31 14.69 -11.27
C ALA A 342 -2.00 14.83 -10.52
N LEU A 343 -1.48 13.74 -9.93
CA LEU A 343 -0.20 13.73 -9.25
C LEU A 343 0.61 12.47 -9.65
N ALA A 344 1.83 12.70 -10.13
CA ALA A 344 2.84 11.66 -10.31
C ALA A 344 3.97 11.80 -9.29
N ILE A 345 4.36 10.67 -8.69
CA ILE A 345 5.51 10.56 -7.78
C ILE A 345 6.48 9.54 -8.36
N GLY A 346 7.57 10.01 -8.97
CA GLY A 346 8.52 9.16 -9.70
C GLY A 346 7.95 8.60 -11.01
N GLU A 347 8.82 8.07 -11.86
CA GLU A 347 8.43 7.62 -13.21
C GLU A 347 7.56 6.36 -13.19
N PHE A 348 6.49 6.40 -13.96
CA PHE A 348 5.45 5.38 -14.03
C PHE A 348 5.36 4.80 -15.45
N ASN A 349 4.87 3.58 -15.57
CA ASN A 349 4.72 2.91 -16.86
C ASN A 349 3.35 2.23 -16.92
N ASP A 350 2.51 2.73 -17.81
CA ASP A 350 1.11 2.30 -18.01
C ASP A 350 1.00 0.94 -18.69
N ALA A 351 2.11 0.39 -19.20
CA ALA A 351 2.09 -0.92 -19.82
C ALA A 351 1.60 -1.99 -18.84
N LEU A 352 0.79 -2.91 -19.34
CA LEU A 352 0.30 -4.08 -18.58
C LEU A 352 1.44 -4.91 -17.98
N ASN A 353 2.61 -4.94 -18.63
CA ASN A 353 3.85 -5.47 -18.09
C ASN A 353 4.92 -4.36 -18.08
N PRO A 354 5.01 -3.56 -17.01
CA PRO A 354 5.88 -2.41 -16.99
C PRO A 354 7.35 -2.85 -16.99
N GLN A 355 8.11 -2.39 -17.99
CA GLN A 355 9.54 -2.66 -18.11
C GLN A 355 10.29 -1.41 -17.65
N TYR A 356 10.72 -1.41 -16.39
CA TYR A 356 11.53 -0.34 -15.82
C TYR A 356 13.02 -0.65 -16.02
N ILE A 357 13.74 0.18 -16.77
CA ILE A 357 15.21 0.14 -16.82
C ILE A 357 15.77 1.11 -15.78
N SER A 358 16.35 0.57 -14.70
CA SER A 358 16.67 1.30 -13.47
C SER A 358 17.66 2.47 -13.61
N GLU A 359 18.37 2.55 -14.73
CA GLU A 359 19.36 3.59 -15.00
C GLU A 359 18.74 4.85 -15.65
N GLU A 360 17.42 4.91 -15.84
CA GLU A 360 16.75 6.03 -16.52
C GLU A 360 15.61 6.69 -15.70
N LEU A 361 15.32 6.23 -14.47
CA LEU A 361 14.12 6.67 -13.75
C LEU A 361 14.30 7.86 -12.80
N GLY A 362 13.50 8.90 -13.00
CA GLY A 362 13.29 10.01 -12.06
C GLY A 362 12.74 9.58 -10.69
N ARG A 363 13.19 10.28 -9.63
CA ARG A 363 12.94 9.90 -8.22
C ARG A 363 11.99 10.88 -7.53
N GLY A 364 10.80 10.40 -7.16
CA GLY A 364 9.82 11.20 -6.44
C GLY A 364 9.71 10.82 -4.96
N TYR A 365 9.71 11.79 -4.07
CA TYR A 365 9.44 11.58 -2.65
C TYR A 365 8.44 12.61 -2.12
N LEU A 366 7.30 12.14 -1.61
CA LEU A 366 6.31 12.94 -0.90
C LEU A 366 6.20 12.46 0.55
N SER A 367 6.41 13.35 1.52
CA SER A 367 6.14 13.06 2.93
C SER A 367 5.01 13.92 3.48
N VAL A 368 4.03 13.29 4.11
CA VAL A 368 2.89 13.95 4.74
C VAL A 368 2.88 13.62 6.23
N ARG A 369 3.01 14.65 7.07
CA ARG A 369 3.30 14.45 8.49
C ARG A 369 2.64 15.47 9.40
N ASN A 370 2.48 15.12 10.69
CA ASN A 370 1.95 16.00 11.74
C ASN A 370 0.64 16.73 11.34
N ASN A 371 -0.37 16.00 10.85
CA ASN A 371 -1.65 16.50 10.32
C ASN A 371 -1.57 17.36 9.04
N GLY A 372 -0.44 17.36 8.34
CA GLY A 372 -0.37 17.87 6.97
C GLY A 372 -1.41 17.17 6.08
N LEU A 373 -1.97 17.92 5.13
CA LEU A 373 -3.02 17.44 4.24
C LEU A 373 -2.60 17.60 2.78
N VAL A 374 -2.68 16.51 2.02
CA VAL A 374 -2.59 16.52 0.55
C VAL A 374 -3.94 16.14 -0.01
N ARG A 375 -4.47 16.93 -0.94
CA ARG A 375 -5.69 16.61 -1.68
C ARG A 375 -5.36 16.50 -3.15
N VAL A 376 -5.66 15.35 -3.73
CA VAL A 376 -5.58 15.06 -5.16
C VAL A 376 -7.01 14.84 -5.62
N HIS A 377 -7.51 15.70 -6.48
CA HIS A 377 -8.92 15.66 -6.87
C HIS A 377 -9.10 16.18 -8.29
N ARG A 378 -10.09 15.67 -9.00
CA ARG A 378 -10.38 16.01 -10.40
C ARG A 378 -11.78 16.58 -10.49
N TYR A 379 -11.95 17.66 -11.24
CA TYR A 379 -13.30 18.20 -11.43
C TYR A 379 -14.09 17.29 -12.39
N THR A 380 -15.09 16.59 -11.86
CA THR A 380 -16.02 15.78 -12.63
C THR A 380 -17.23 16.63 -13.07
N ASP A 381 -17.49 16.73 -14.38
CA ASP A 381 -18.76 17.28 -14.88
C ASP A 381 -19.91 16.34 -14.48
N GLU A 382 -20.80 16.82 -13.60
CA GLU A 382 -21.98 16.10 -13.12
C GLU A 382 -22.87 15.55 -14.27
N ASN A 383 -22.75 16.11 -15.49
CA ASN A 383 -23.55 15.72 -16.64
C ASN A 383 -22.92 14.61 -17.50
N ASN A 384 -21.65 14.22 -17.27
CA ASN A 384 -20.97 13.18 -18.04
C ASN A 384 -19.98 12.35 -17.19
N PRO A 385 -20.47 11.49 -16.28
CA PRO A 385 -19.62 10.75 -15.33
C PRO A 385 -18.86 9.54 -15.91
N THR A 386 -19.00 9.22 -17.21
CA THR A 386 -18.60 7.90 -17.76
C THR A 386 -17.39 7.92 -18.70
N THR A 387 -16.52 8.93 -18.65
CA THR A 387 -15.41 9.06 -19.61
C THR A 387 -14.04 9.17 -18.96
N ASP A 388 -13.93 8.80 -17.69
CA ASP A 388 -12.70 8.94 -16.94
C ASP A 388 -12.10 7.55 -16.65
N HIS A 389 -10.91 7.32 -17.19
CA HIS A 389 -10.23 6.03 -17.18
C HIS A 389 -8.84 6.10 -16.50
N ASP A 390 -8.43 7.26 -15.96
CA ASP A 390 -7.06 7.46 -15.49
C ASP A 390 -6.94 7.73 -14.00
N ALA A 391 -6.00 7.04 -13.36
CA ALA A 391 -5.68 7.26 -11.95
C ALA A 391 -5.24 8.69 -11.63
N ASP A 392 -5.87 9.28 -10.61
CA ASP A 392 -5.59 10.60 -10.08
C ASP A 392 -4.19 10.68 -9.45
N LEU A 393 -3.78 9.62 -8.73
CA LEU A 393 -2.46 9.53 -8.11
C LEU A 393 -1.71 8.30 -8.60
N ARG A 394 -0.55 8.54 -9.21
CA ARG A 394 0.36 7.51 -9.69
C ARG A 394 1.67 7.55 -8.93
N ILE A 395 2.07 6.41 -8.40
CA ILE A 395 3.37 6.24 -7.71
C ILE A 395 4.22 5.33 -8.56
N GLY A 396 5.20 5.92 -9.24
CA GLY A 396 6.16 5.26 -10.10
C GLY A 396 7.15 4.37 -9.34
N ARG A 397 7.96 3.60 -10.07
CA ARG A 397 8.85 2.58 -9.49
C ARG A 397 9.85 3.12 -8.46
N LEU A 398 10.37 4.33 -8.68
CA LEU A 398 11.24 5.05 -7.72
C LEU A 398 10.49 6.16 -6.96
N GLY A 399 9.17 6.13 -7.00
CA GLY A 399 8.29 6.97 -6.21
C GLY A 399 8.13 6.49 -4.78
N THR A 400 8.03 7.41 -3.83
CA THR A 400 7.73 7.11 -2.43
C THR A 400 6.72 8.09 -1.86
N LEU A 401 5.63 7.55 -1.30
CA LEU A 401 4.68 8.26 -0.44
C LEU A 401 4.89 7.84 1.02
N ASP A 402 5.37 8.76 1.85
CA ASP A 402 5.78 8.52 3.24
C ASP A 402 4.85 9.23 4.25
N PHE A 403 4.13 8.45 5.03
CA PHE A 403 3.22 8.93 6.06
C PHE A 403 3.88 8.99 7.44
N ARG A 404 3.76 10.14 8.11
CA ARG A 404 4.20 10.35 9.51
C ARG A 404 3.20 11.23 10.28
N GLY A 405 1.92 10.90 10.15
CA GLY A 405 0.76 11.58 10.73
C GLY A 405 -0.03 12.43 9.78
N GLY A 406 0.15 12.23 8.49
CA GLY A 406 -0.51 12.99 7.46
C GLY A 406 -1.80 12.34 6.96
N ARG A 407 -2.55 13.13 6.20
CA ARG A 407 -3.67 12.63 5.39
C ARG A 407 -3.43 12.93 3.91
N VAL A 408 -3.67 11.95 3.07
CA VAL A 408 -3.76 12.09 1.61
C VAL A 408 -5.16 11.71 1.21
N THR A 409 -5.84 12.56 0.45
CA THR A 409 -7.16 12.25 -0.12
C THR A 409 -7.05 12.24 -1.64
N VAL A 410 -7.46 11.15 -2.28
CA VAL A 410 -7.51 10.95 -3.73
C VAL A 410 -8.98 10.78 -4.12
N GLN A 411 -9.46 11.57 -5.07
CA GLN A 411 -10.88 11.56 -5.41
C GLN A 411 -11.31 10.28 -6.13
N ASP A 412 -10.50 9.80 -7.07
CA ASP A 412 -10.78 8.58 -7.85
C ASP A 412 -9.76 7.45 -7.56
N GLN A 413 -8.91 7.10 -8.53
CA GLN A 413 -8.02 5.95 -8.42
C GLN A 413 -6.61 6.34 -7.97
N LEU A 414 -6.03 5.51 -7.11
CA LEU A 414 -4.59 5.49 -6.83
C LEU A 414 -3.98 4.21 -7.39
N VAL A 415 -2.87 4.35 -8.13
CA VAL A 415 -2.08 3.23 -8.64
C VAL A 415 -0.63 3.30 -8.14
N ASN A 416 -0.13 2.19 -7.60
CA ASN A 416 1.20 2.11 -7.00
C ASN A 416 2.08 1.02 -7.62
N ASP A 417 3.21 1.42 -8.22
CA ASP A 417 4.37 0.59 -8.59
C ASP A 417 5.61 0.87 -7.72
N GLY A 418 5.54 1.91 -6.87
CA GLY A 418 6.60 2.34 -5.97
C GLY A 418 6.37 1.91 -4.53
N VAL A 419 6.61 2.83 -3.59
CA VAL A 419 6.49 2.56 -2.15
C VAL A 419 5.50 3.51 -1.49
N ILE A 420 4.47 2.96 -0.85
CA ILE A 420 3.66 3.64 0.16
C ILE A 420 4.14 3.14 1.51
N GLN A 421 4.48 4.04 2.44
CA GLN A 421 5.01 3.61 3.73
C GLN A 421 4.56 4.48 4.90
N ALA A 422 4.42 3.82 6.04
CA ALA A 422 4.33 4.41 7.37
C ALA A 422 5.39 3.69 8.22
N THR A 423 6.64 4.18 8.19
CA THR A 423 7.77 3.53 8.87
C THR A 423 8.51 4.49 9.78
N HIS A 424 9.02 3.96 10.89
CA HIS A 424 9.87 4.70 11.81
C HIS A 424 11.29 4.82 11.22
N ASP A 425 11.81 6.03 11.04
CA ASP A 425 13.10 6.24 10.35
C ASP A 425 14.35 6.17 11.25
N GLY A 426 14.18 5.87 12.55
CA GLY A 426 15.28 5.67 13.49
C GLY A 426 16.18 6.91 13.71
N THR A 427 15.76 8.11 13.28
CA THR A 427 16.60 9.32 13.30
C THR A 427 16.67 10.04 14.66
N GLY A 428 16.07 9.50 15.72
CA GLY A 428 16.31 9.99 17.09
C GLY A 428 15.73 11.39 17.39
N ILE A 429 14.79 11.89 16.60
CA ILE A 429 13.84 12.91 17.08
C ILE A 429 12.82 12.17 17.94
N GLU A 430 12.76 12.46 19.24
CA GLU A 430 11.78 11.89 20.17
C GLU A 430 10.35 12.10 19.63
N GLY A 431 9.61 11.01 19.42
CA GLY A 431 8.23 11.05 18.93
C GLY A 431 7.87 9.96 17.92
N GLY A 432 8.48 8.77 18.02
CA GLY A 432 8.36 7.70 17.02
C GLY A 432 6.97 7.13 16.76
N HIS A 433 5.93 7.61 17.43
CA HIS A 433 4.54 7.40 17.03
C HIS A 433 4.04 8.70 16.44
N SER A 434 3.41 8.63 15.28
CA SER A 434 2.68 9.77 14.78
C SER A 434 1.69 10.30 15.82
N ALA A 435 1.65 11.61 16.04
CA ALA A 435 0.67 12.25 16.93
C ALA A 435 -0.79 12.12 16.43
N SER A 436 -0.94 11.69 15.17
CA SER A 436 -2.18 11.60 14.41
C SER A 436 -2.21 10.37 13.51
N ASP A 437 -3.39 9.99 13.02
CA ASP A 437 -3.53 8.82 12.16
C ASP A 437 -2.88 9.04 10.78
N ASN A 438 -2.21 8.01 10.25
CA ASN A 438 -1.81 7.96 8.85
C ASN A 438 -3.00 7.52 8.01
N VAL A 439 -3.54 8.42 7.19
CA VAL A 439 -4.79 8.18 6.46
C VAL A 439 -4.59 8.38 4.96
N LEU A 440 -4.87 7.34 4.19
CA LEU A 440 -5.05 7.40 2.75
C LEU A 440 -6.55 7.24 2.46
N GLU A 441 -7.20 8.31 2.02
CA GLU A 441 -8.56 8.29 1.52
C GLU A 441 -8.49 8.26 0.00
N VAL A 442 -9.23 7.34 -0.61
CA VAL A 442 -9.13 7.01 -2.03
C VAL A 442 -10.46 6.42 -2.46
N ALA A 443 -10.81 6.50 -3.73
CA ALA A 443 -11.99 5.83 -4.23
C ALA A 443 -11.68 4.38 -4.61
N THR A 444 -10.67 4.17 -5.47
CA THR A 444 -10.16 2.84 -5.81
C THR A 444 -8.65 2.73 -5.54
N PHE A 445 -8.25 1.68 -4.83
CA PHE A 445 -6.87 1.46 -4.41
C PHE A 445 -6.26 0.28 -5.18
N GLU A 446 -5.19 0.53 -5.92
CA GLU A 446 -4.47 -0.52 -6.66
C GLU A 446 -2.97 -0.52 -6.34
N ASN A 447 -2.54 -1.57 -5.64
CA ASN A 447 -1.13 -1.88 -5.47
C ASN A 447 -0.69 -2.90 -6.54
N ARG A 448 0.01 -2.46 -7.58
CA ARG A 448 0.42 -3.29 -8.72
C ARG A 448 1.61 -4.18 -8.36
N LEU A 449 2.02 -5.03 -9.31
CA LEU A 449 3.04 -6.08 -9.14
C LEU A 449 4.35 -5.60 -8.49
N LEU A 450 4.82 -4.39 -8.83
CA LEU A 450 6.06 -3.83 -8.28
C LEU A 450 5.84 -3.00 -7.02
N GLY A 451 4.58 -2.65 -6.77
CA GLY A 451 4.13 -1.79 -5.67
C GLY A 451 4.32 -2.43 -4.32
N GLN A 452 4.73 -1.61 -3.37
CA GLN A 452 4.95 -2.00 -1.98
C GLN A 452 4.21 -1.07 -1.04
N VAL A 453 3.52 -1.67 -0.06
CA VAL A 453 2.95 -0.96 1.09
C VAL A 453 3.69 -1.44 2.33
N ARG A 454 4.25 -0.53 3.12
CA ARG A 454 5.06 -0.90 4.31
C ARG A 454 4.57 -0.19 5.56
N VAL A 455 4.21 -0.95 6.58
CA VAL A 455 3.85 -0.44 7.92
C VAL A 455 4.84 -1.00 8.92
N GLY A 456 5.62 -0.10 9.53
CA GLY A 456 6.66 -0.46 10.50
C GLY A 456 6.14 -0.50 11.94
N ALA A 457 7.01 -0.94 12.85
CA ALA A 457 6.66 -1.13 14.25
C ALA A 457 6.14 0.14 14.93
N GLY A 458 5.04 -0.02 15.66
CA GLY A 458 4.32 1.07 16.33
C GLY A 458 3.63 2.08 15.39
N GLN A 459 3.66 1.85 14.07
CA GLN A 459 2.96 2.69 13.09
C GLN A 459 1.60 2.11 12.71
N SER A 460 0.72 2.99 12.27
CA SER A 460 -0.54 2.63 11.63
C SER A 460 -0.58 3.10 10.17
N LEU A 461 -1.37 2.46 9.32
CA LEU A 461 -1.81 3.00 8.04
C LEU A 461 -3.27 2.60 7.82
N ARG A 462 -4.15 3.58 7.61
CA ARG A 462 -5.56 3.37 7.32
C ARG A 462 -5.87 3.78 5.89
N VAL A 463 -6.34 2.82 5.10
CA VAL A 463 -6.84 3.01 3.73
C VAL A 463 -8.36 3.05 3.76
N LEU A 464 -8.93 4.17 3.31
CA LEU A 464 -10.35 4.46 3.27
C LEU A 464 -10.81 4.54 1.81
N ALA A 465 -11.46 3.48 1.34
CA ALA A 465 -12.12 3.44 0.04
C ALA A 465 -13.53 4.08 0.12
N THR A 466 -13.88 4.99 -0.80
CA THR A 466 -15.12 5.83 -0.67
C THR A 466 -16.12 5.75 -1.84
N ILE A 467 -15.82 5.14 -2.99
CA ILE A 467 -16.74 5.12 -4.15
C ILE A 467 -17.70 3.91 -4.15
N ASN A 468 -18.91 4.09 -4.71
CA ASN A 468 -19.85 3.01 -4.98
C ASN A 468 -19.40 2.15 -6.18
N ALA A 469 -19.50 0.82 -6.07
CA ALA A 469 -19.13 -0.13 -7.14
C ALA A 469 -19.90 0.06 -8.47
N THR A 470 -20.93 0.92 -8.52
CA THR A 470 -21.69 1.27 -9.72
C THR A 470 -21.05 2.36 -10.58
N ASP A 471 -20.06 3.09 -10.05
CA ASP A 471 -19.38 4.20 -10.72
C ASP A 471 -17.97 3.80 -11.22
N LEU A 472 -17.67 2.51 -11.25
CA LEU A 472 -16.38 1.98 -11.71
C LEU A 472 -16.17 2.26 -13.21
N ALA A 473 -15.00 2.82 -13.55
CA ALA A 473 -14.56 3.01 -14.92
C ALA A 473 -14.60 1.67 -15.70
N PRO A 474 -15.05 1.65 -16.97
CA PRO A 474 -15.11 0.44 -17.80
C PRO A 474 -13.76 -0.26 -18.00
N ASP A 475 -12.66 0.46 -17.76
CA ASP A 475 -11.29 0.07 -18.06
C ASP A 475 -10.52 -0.41 -16.81
N ALA A 476 -11.11 -0.30 -15.60
CA ALA A 476 -10.58 -0.98 -14.43
C ALA A 476 -10.57 -2.47 -14.75
N PRO A 477 -9.39 -3.14 -14.81
CA PRO A 477 -9.30 -4.47 -15.39
C PRO A 477 -10.23 -5.47 -14.70
N GLU A 478 -10.64 -5.23 -13.45
CA GLU A 478 -11.64 -6.02 -12.74
C GLU A 478 -12.43 -5.21 -11.70
N MET A 479 -13.68 -5.64 -11.43
CA MET A 479 -14.73 -4.99 -10.62
C MET A 479 -14.44 -4.72 -9.12
N LEU A 480 -13.17 -4.62 -8.67
CA LEU A 480 -12.81 -4.53 -7.25
C LEU A 480 -12.29 -3.15 -6.85
N VAL A 481 -12.81 -2.64 -5.73
CA VAL A 481 -12.49 -1.31 -5.19
C VAL A 481 -11.09 -1.26 -4.53
N GLY A 482 -10.57 -2.40 -4.08
CA GLY A 482 -9.22 -2.53 -3.52
C GLY A 482 -8.50 -3.77 -4.05
N GLY A 483 -7.41 -3.57 -4.79
CA GLY A 483 -6.60 -4.63 -5.39
C GLY A 483 -5.14 -4.62 -4.93
N ASN A 484 -4.60 -5.78 -4.62
CA ASN A 484 -3.19 -5.98 -4.30
C ASN A 484 -2.58 -7.12 -5.16
N HIS A 485 -1.78 -6.73 -6.14
CA HIS A 485 -0.88 -7.59 -6.92
C HIS A 485 0.58 -7.54 -6.43
N GLY A 486 0.93 -6.49 -5.69
CA GLY A 486 2.27 -6.33 -5.09
C GLY A 486 2.36 -6.89 -3.67
N VAL A 487 3.21 -6.26 -2.86
CA VAL A 487 3.46 -6.69 -1.47
C VAL A 487 2.96 -5.66 -0.46
N ILE A 488 2.22 -6.11 0.55
CA ILE A 488 1.90 -5.34 1.76
C ILE A 488 2.66 -5.95 2.94
N GLU A 489 3.62 -5.24 3.51
CA GLU A 489 4.40 -5.65 4.67
C GLU A 489 3.94 -4.90 5.92
N VAL A 490 3.48 -5.62 6.93
CA VAL A 490 3.01 -5.08 8.22
C VAL A 490 3.84 -5.71 9.33
N ILE A 491 4.93 -5.04 9.69
CA ILE A 491 5.99 -5.61 10.52
C ILE A 491 6.15 -4.78 11.78
N GLY A 492 5.59 -5.30 12.87
CA GLY A 492 5.77 -4.84 14.23
C GLY A 492 7.01 -5.41 14.91
N ASP A 493 7.23 -4.97 16.15
CA ASP A 493 8.23 -5.57 17.02
C ASP A 493 7.80 -5.48 18.50
N GLN A 494 8.50 -6.22 19.36
CA GLN A 494 8.20 -6.29 20.80
C GLN A 494 8.58 -5.02 21.60
N VAL A 495 9.33 -4.08 21.02
CA VAL A 495 9.85 -2.87 21.67
C VAL A 495 8.97 -1.66 21.35
N SER A 496 8.74 -1.41 20.07
CA SER A 496 7.97 -0.31 19.50
C SER A 496 6.48 -0.64 19.41
N GLY A 497 6.12 -1.92 19.51
CA GLY A 497 4.75 -2.42 19.48
C GLY A 497 4.34 -2.91 18.09
N ARG A 498 3.08 -3.34 18.01
CA ARG A 498 2.52 -3.89 16.78
C ARG A 498 2.44 -2.85 15.67
N ALA A 499 2.50 -3.33 14.43
CA ALA A 499 2.16 -2.54 13.25
C ALA A 499 0.66 -2.69 12.95
N ASP A 500 -0.03 -1.61 12.62
CA ASP A 500 -1.48 -1.58 12.41
C ASP A 500 -1.81 -1.24 10.94
N PHE A 501 -2.38 -2.18 10.19
CA PHE A 501 -2.92 -1.91 8.85
C PHE A 501 -4.44 -2.05 8.87
N GLU A 502 -5.15 -1.02 8.41
CA GLU A 502 -6.61 -1.03 8.33
C GLU A 502 -7.07 -0.69 6.91
N TYR A 503 -7.92 -1.54 6.34
CA TYR A 503 -8.63 -1.30 5.10
C TYR A 503 -10.13 -1.26 5.37
N ILE A 504 -10.79 -0.20 4.89
CA ILE A 504 -12.23 -0.01 5.02
C ILE A 504 -12.76 0.51 3.69
N HIS A 505 -13.88 -0.04 3.24
CA HIS A 505 -14.73 0.59 2.24
C HIS A 505 -16.00 1.15 2.89
N GLU A 506 -16.23 2.45 2.77
CA GLU A 506 -17.44 3.10 3.27
C GLU A 506 -18.59 2.90 2.26
N TYR A 507 -19.50 1.97 2.54
CA TYR A 507 -20.62 1.60 1.65
C TYR A 507 -21.97 2.18 2.08
N ASP A 508 -22.81 2.64 1.14
CA ASP A 508 -24.22 2.98 1.39
C ASP A 508 -25.11 1.72 1.42
N THR A 509 -25.49 1.36 2.64
CA THR A 509 -26.22 0.20 3.22
C THR A 509 -27.36 -0.54 2.45
N SER A 510 -27.42 -0.61 1.12
CA SER A 510 -28.62 -1.13 0.41
C SER A 510 -28.50 -2.41 -0.42
N LEU A 511 -27.33 -3.05 -0.59
CA LEU A 511 -27.21 -4.34 -1.32
C LEU A 511 -26.19 -5.29 -0.69
N ASP A 512 -26.46 -6.59 -0.82
CA ASP A 512 -25.66 -7.74 -0.37
C ASP A 512 -24.39 -7.91 -1.23
N ALA A 513 -23.50 -6.91 -1.19
CA ALA A 513 -22.35 -6.73 -2.10
C ALA A 513 -20.98 -7.02 -1.45
N ALA A 514 -20.92 -7.98 -0.51
CA ALA A 514 -19.75 -8.19 0.36
C ALA A 514 -18.42 -8.53 -0.35
N ILE A 515 -18.45 -9.07 -1.57
CA ILE A 515 -17.23 -9.45 -2.32
C ILE A 515 -16.58 -8.21 -2.98
N PHE A 516 -17.37 -7.23 -3.43
CA PHE A 516 -16.87 -6.07 -4.19
C PHE A 516 -16.22 -4.99 -3.31
N ALA A 517 -16.46 -5.05 -2.00
CA ALA A 517 -15.97 -4.08 -1.00
C ALA A 517 -14.74 -4.58 -0.21
N SER A 518 -14.37 -5.85 -0.38
CA SER A 518 -13.22 -6.46 0.31
C SER A 518 -11.90 -5.98 -0.29
N LEU A 519 -10.83 -5.97 0.50
CA LEU A 519 -9.48 -5.91 -0.07
C LEU A 519 -9.19 -7.25 -0.77
N ALA A 520 -8.81 -7.21 -2.04
CA ALA A 520 -8.51 -8.40 -2.82
C ALA A 520 -7.00 -8.60 -3.00
N ILE A 521 -6.47 -9.71 -2.49
CA ILE A 521 -5.12 -10.19 -2.80
C ILE A 521 -5.22 -11.06 -4.03
N ARG A 522 -4.39 -10.76 -5.03
CA ARG A 522 -4.52 -11.31 -6.38
C ARG A 522 -3.67 -12.55 -6.61
N ASP A 523 -4.20 -13.43 -7.43
CA ASP A 523 -3.56 -14.64 -7.91
C ASP A 523 -2.43 -14.33 -8.90
N PRO A 524 -1.55 -15.31 -9.20
CA PRO A 524 -0.54 -15.17 -10.24
C PRO A 524 -1.20 -14.91 -11.61
N HIS A 525 -0.97 -13.74 -12.21
CA HIS A 525 -1.46 -13.51 -13.57
C HIS A 525 -0.52 -14.14 -14.60
N VAL A 526 -1.10 -14.92 -15.52
CA VAL A 526 -0.43 -15.40 -16.73
C VAL A 526 -0.66 -14.40 -17.86
N PHE A 527 0.38 -13.66 -18.25
CA PHE A 527 0.31 -12.85 -19.46
C PHE A 527 0.37 -13.75 -20.70
N TYR A 528 -0.75 -13.80 -21.45
CA TYR A 528 -0.94 -14.64 -22.64
C TYR A 528 0.15 -14.50 -23.73
N ASN A 529 0.97 -13.43 -23.70
CA ASN A 529 1.98 -13.15 -24.73
C ASN A 529 3.45 -13.23 -24.28
N ALA A 530 3.74 -13.42 -22.98
CA ALA A 530 5.13 -13.45 -22.47
C ALA A 530 5.56 -14.80 -21.87
N GLY A 531 4.62 -15.66 -21.45
CA GLY A 531 4.95 -16.94 -20.80
C GLY A 531 5.62 -16.79 -19.43
N GLU A 532 5.67 -15.58 -18.87
CA GLU A 532 6.11 -15.31 -17.50
C GLU A 532 4.89 -15.36 -16.57
N ILE A 533 4.98 -16.21 -15.54
CA ILE A 533 4.02 -16.25 -14.43
C ILE A 533 4.50 -15.20 -13.43
N THR A 534 3.65 -14.24 -13.10
CA THR A 534 3.96 -13.23 -12.07
C THR A 534 3.79 -13.84 -10.68
N ASP A 535 4.55 -13.35 -9.71
CA ASP A 535 4.30 -13.72 -8.31
C ASP A 535 2.89 -13.23 -7.91
N PRO A 536 2.16 -14.00 -7.07
CA PRO A 536 0.87 -13.54 -6.56
C PRO A 536 1.04 -12.31 -5.67
N GLY A 537 -0.04 -11.54 -5.55
CA GLY A 537 -0.13 -10.52 -4.52
C GLY A 537 0.09 -11.12 -3.13
N LYS A 538 0.76 -10.37 -2.26
CA LYS A 538 1.19 -10.87 -0.95
C LYS A 538 0.93 -9.89 0.19
N ILE A 539 0.47 -10.39 1.33
CA ILE A 539 0.53 -9.71 2.62
C ILE A 539 1.52 -10.46 3.52
N VAL A 540 2.46 -9.75 4.14
CA VAL A 540 3.39 -10.28 5.14
C VAL A 540 3.13 -9.60 6.47
N ALA A 541 2.91 -10.39 7.52
CA ALA A 541 2.62 -9.91 8.86
C ALA A 541 3.59 -10.49 9.90
N HIS A 542 4.00 -9.66 10.83
CA HIS A 542 4.79 -10.03 12.01
C HIS A 542 4.43 -9.07 13.14
N GLU A 543 4.02 -9.55 14.31
CA GLU A 543 3.55 -8.67 15.40
C GLU A 543 2.56 -7.61 14.89
N ALA A 544 1.51 -8.03 14.18
CA ALA A 544 0.66 -7.14 13.42
C ALA A 544 -0.81 -7.13 13.89
N ASN A 545 -1.49 -6.03 13.61
CA ASN A 545 -2.95 -5.96 13.60
C ASN A 545 -3.41 -5.65 12.17
N LEU A 546 -4.13 -6.58 11.56
CA LEU A 546 -4.72 -6.44 10.23
C LEU A 546 -6.23 -6.28 10.39
N ARG A 547 -6.77 -5.13 9.98
CA ARG A 547 -8.20 -4.81 10.13
C ARG A 547 -8.86 -4.64 8.77
N PHE A 548 -9.63 -5.63 8.35
CA PHE A 548 -10.36 -5.64 7.08
C PHE A 548 -11.85 -5.48 7.34
N ARG A 549 -12.30 -4.26 7.65
CA ARG A 549 -13.69 -4.03 8.09
C ARG A 549 -14.74 -4.45 7.07
N THR A 550 -14.39 -4.42 5.79
CA THR A 550 -15.24 -4.84 4.67
C THR A 550 -14.88 -6.22 4.11
N GLY A 551 -14.00 -6.94 4.79
CA GLY A 551 -13.56 -8.27 4.43
C GLY A 551 -12.22 -8.29 3.68
N LEU A 552 -11.60 -9.46 3.69
CA LEU A 552 -10.41 -9.81 2.91
C LEU A 552 -10.77 -10.94 1.95
N TRP A 553 -10.51 -10.75 0.66
CA TRP A 553 -10.57 -11.80 -0.35
C TRP A 553 -9.13 -12.17 -0.74
N ASN A 554 -8.66 -13.33 -0.31
CA ASN A 554 -7.33 -13.81 -0.61
C ASN A 554 -7.35 -14.84 -1.74
N ALA A 555 -6.85 -14.46 -2.92
CA ALA A 555 -6.50 -15.37 -4.01
C ALA A 555 -4.98 -15.47 -4.24
N GLY A 556 -4.18 -14.68 -3.49
CA GLY A 556 -2.72 -14.74 -3.49
C GLY A 556 -2.18 -15.34 -2.20
N GLU A 557 -1.27 -14.65 -1.51
CA GLU A 557 -0.64 -15.15 -0.28
C GLU A 557 -0.81 -14.18 0.92
N VAL A 558 -1.14 -14.72 2.09
CA VAL A 558 -1.00 -14.05 3.39
C VAL A 558 -0.01 -14.86 4.24
N ALA A 559 1.10 -14.25 4.64
CA ALA A 559 2.16 -14.90 5.40
C ALA A 559 2.34 -14.25 6.78
N PHE A 560 2.02 -14.99 7.83
CA PHE A 560 2.34 -14.66 9.21
C PHE A 560 3.69 -15.27 9.57
N THR A 561 4.69 -14.42 9.75
CA THR A 561 6.11 -14.80 9.77
C THR A 561 6.74 -14.77 11.16
N GLY A 562 5.95 -14.45 12.19
CA GLY A 562 6.36 -14.46 13.59
C GLY A 562 5.49 -13.57 14.45
N GLY A 563 5.65 -13.73 15.77
CA GLY A 563 4.97 -12.90 16.76
C GLY A 563 3.46 -13.14 16.85
N ASP A 564 2.80 -12.33 17.67
CA ASP A 564 1.35 -12.40 17.82
C ASP A 564 0.66 -11.48 16.80
N ASN A 565 -0.29 -12.03 16.06
CA ASN A 565 -0.99 -11.34 14.99
C ASN A 565 -2.51 -11.36 15.22
N LEU A 566 -3.18 -10.24 14.96
CA LEU A 566 -4.62 -10.10 15.08
C LEU A 566 -5.22 -9.77 13.70
N VAL A 567 -6.25 -10.50 13.31
CA VAL A 567 -7.00 -10.27 12.08
C VAL A 567 -8.47 -10.02 12.44
N THR A 568 -8.99 -8.86 12.05
CA THR A 568 -10.39 -8.50 12.29
C THR A 568 -11.14 -8.31 10.98
N GLY A 569 -12.41 -8.71 10.96
CA GLY A 569 -13.23 -8.73 9.76
C GLY A 569 -13.10 -10.05 9.00
N ARG A 570 -14.11 -10.35 8.18
CA ARG A 570 -14.24 -11.63 7.49
C ARG A 570 -13.05 -11.91 6.57
N VAL A 571 -12.57 -13.16 6.58
CA VAL A 571 -11.52 -13.62 5.65
C VAL A 571 -12.10 -14.69 4.74
N MET A 572 -11.97 -14.49 3.43
CA MET A 572 -12.26 -15.47 2.39
C MET A 572 -10.95 -15.87 1.74
N ASN A 573 -10.43 -17.05 2.07
CA ASN A 573 -9.27 -17.64 1.43
C ASN A 573 -9.75 -18.44 0.22
N ALA A 574 -9.84 -17.78 -0.93
CA ALA A 574 -10.62 -18.21 -2.08
C ALA A 574 -9.92 -19.30 -2.91
N TRP A 575 -10.72 -20.09 -3.62
CA TRP A 575 -10.24 -21.08 -4.58
C TRP A 575 -10.41 -20.56 -6.02
N ASP A 576 -9.36 -20.62 -6.85
CA ASP A 576 -9.50 -20.36 -8.28
C ASP A 576 -10.10 -21.61 -8.96
N ALA A 577 -11.42 -21.55 -9.20
CA ALA A 577 -12.14 -22.61 -9.90
C ALA A 577 -11.83 -22.68 -11.41
N THR A 578 -11.14 -21.68 -11.99
CA THR A 578 -10.96 -21.58 -13.44
C THR A 578 -9.72 -22.30 -13.96
N ASN A 579 -8.62 -22.33 -13.19
CA ASN A 579 -7.34 -22.84 -13.70
C ASN A 579 -6.77 -24.08 -12.99
N SER A 580 -7.44 -24.64 -11.97
CA SER A 580 -6.90 -25.77 -11.17
C SER A 580 -5.50 -25.50 -10.58
N GLU A 581 -5.15 -24.23 -10.42
CA GLU A 581 -3.98 -23.74 -9.70
C GLU A 581 -4.29 -23.69 -8.19
N PRO A 582 -3.28 -23.66 -7.30
CA PRO A 582 -3.50 -23.48 -5.87
C PRO A 582 -4.26 -22.16 -5.65
N GLY A 583 -5.41 -22.22 -4.98
CA GLY A 583 -6.13 -21.05 -4.51
C GLY A 583 -5.34 -20.25 -3.47
N GLY A 584 -5.96 -19.22 -2.89
CA GLY A 584 -5.38 -18.38 -1.85
C GLY A 584 -4.66 -19.18 -0.78
N ALA A 585 -3.49 -18.71 -0.39
CA ALA A 585 -2.63 -19.35 0.59
C ALA A 585 -2.52 -18.48 1.84
N ILE A 586 -2.72 -19.08 3.02
CA ILE A 586 -2.38 -18.49 4.32
C ILE A 586 -1.30 -19.35 4.95
N SER A 587 -0.12 -18.78 5.22
CA SER A 587 0.96 -19.46 5.93
C SER A 587 1.18 -18.85 7.31
N ILE A 588 1.33 -19.69 8.33
CA ILE A 588 1.62 -19.29 9.71
C ILE A 588 2.86 -20.05 10.15
N SER A 589 3.95 -19.33 10.37
CA SER A 589 5.30 -19.91 10.51
C SER A 589 6.10 -19.23 11.61
N ASN A 590 7.29 -19.78 11.89
CA ASN A 590 8.26 -19.27 12.87
C ASN A 590 7.68 -19.02 14.29
N GLY A 591 6.81 -19.91 14.77
CA GLY A 591 6.17 -19.77 16.09
C GLY A 591 5.19 -18.60 16.19
N SER A 592 4.64 -18.15 15.06
CA SER A 592 3.61 -17.11 15.03
C SER A 592 2.31 -17.60 15.67
N TYR A 593 1.56 -16.69 16.30
CA TYR A 593 0.21 -16.96 16.78
C TYR A 593 -0.77 -15.99 16.13
N VAL A 594 -1.83 -16.50 15.49
CA VAL A 594 -2.79 -15.66 14.75
C VAL A 594 -4.18 -15.78 15.35
N THR A 595 -4.82 -14.67 15.68
CA THR A 595 -6.23 -14.64 16.10
C THR A 595 -7.08 -14.04 15.00
N PHE A 596 -8.05 -14.80 14.50
CA PHE A 596 -9.11 -14.34 13.60
C PHE A 596 -10.37 -14.04 14.41
N GLU A 597 -10.76 -12.77 14.49
CA GLU A 597 -11.93 -12.34 15.28
C GLU A 597 -13.28 -12.52 14.58
N ASP A 598 -13.27 -12.87 13.29
CA ASP A 598 -14.48 -13.03 12.47
C ASP A 598 -14.42 -14.37 11.71
N THR A 599 -15.46 -14.70 10.96
CA THR A 599 -15.54 -15.92 10.16
C THR A 599 -14.41 -16.00 9.14
N VAL A 600 -13.77 -17.17 9.09
CA VAL A 600 -12.83 -17.56 8.04
C VAL A 600 -13.48 -18.60 7.14
N THR A 601 -13.59 -18.30 5.85
CA THR A 601 -13.96 -19.25 4.80
C THR A 601 -12.69 -19.66 4.06
N ASN A 602 -12.35 -20.95 4.07
CA ASN A 602 -11.15 -21.47 3.45
C ASN A 602 -11.49 -22.46 2.33
N ASP A 603 -11.38 -21.99 1.10
CA ASP A 603 -11.45 -22.83 -0.09
C ASP A 603 -10.04 -23.09 -0.68
N GLY A 604 -9.04 -22.27 -0.32
CA GLY A 604 -7.63 -22.44 -0.67
C GLY A 604 -6.84 -23.31 0.30
N THR A 605 -5.64 -22.88 0.70
CA THR A 605 -4.80 -23.60 1.68
C THR A 605 -4.44 -22.71 2.87
N ILE A 606 -4.60 -23.24 4.09
CA ILE A 606 -4.01 -22.67 5.32
C ILE A 606 -2.97 -23.65 5.84
N THR A 607 -1.74 -23.21 6.11
CA THR A 607 -0.65 -24.06 6.61
C THR A 607 0.02 -23.46 7.84
N LEU A 608 0.13 -24.26 8.90
CA LEU A 608 0.80 -23.94 10.15
C LEU A 608 2.08 -24.76 10.29
N SER A 609 3.24 -24.11 10.33
CA SER A 609 4.57 -24.71 10.48
C SER A 609 5.32 -24.17 11.70
N ASP A 610 6.45 -24.79 12.04
CA ASP A 610 7.40 -24.28 13.04
C ASP A 610 6.78 -23.96 14.41
N ASN A 611 5.88 -24.83 14.90
CA ASN A 611 5.20 -24.70 16.19
C ASN A 611 4.36 -23.40 16.29
N SER A 612 3.72 -23.02 15.19
CA SER A 612 2.82 -21.86 15.11
C SER A 612 1.38 -22.24 15.43
N GLY A 613 0.57 -21.30 15.92
CA GLY A 613 -0.82 -21.54 16.30
C GLY A 613 -1.83 -20.57 15.68
N ALA A 614 -3.10 -20.97 15.68
CA ALA A 614 -4.21 -20.12 15.24
C ALA A 614 -5.42 -20.23 16.18
N MET A 615 -6.13 -19.11 16.34
CA MET A 615 -7.40 -19.02 17.05
C MET A 615 -8.47 -18.45 16.13
N PHE A 616 -9.57 -19.18 15.95
CA PHE A 616 -10.74 -18.75 15.18
C PHE A 616 -11.89 -18.45 16.15
N LEU A 617 -12.21 -17.17 16.34
CA LEU A 617 -13.29 -16.76 17.24
C LEU A 617 -14.66 -16.83 16.58
N GLY A 618 -14.73 -16.52 15.28
CA GLY A 618 -15.98 -16.34 14.55
C GLY A 618 -16.67 -15.01 14.82
N GLY A 619 -17.52 -14.58 13.89
CA GLY A 619 -18.25 -13.31 14.00
C GLY A 619 -19.30 -13.33 15.11
N LEU A 620 -19.63 -12.15 15.66
CA LEU A 620 -20.79 -11.99 16.55
C LEU A 620 -22.06 -12.34 15.75
N ASP A 621 -22.79 -13.38 16.16
CA ASP A 621 -24.10 -13.73 15.61
C ASP A 621 -25.01 -12.49 15.58
N ASP A 622 -25.34 -12.00 14.38
CA ASP A 622 -26.30 -10.90 14.19
C ASP A 622 -27.76 -11.34 14.43
N GLY A 623 -27.95 -12.61 14.84
CA GLY A 623 -29.23 -13.22 15.14
C GLY A 623 -30.03 -13.65 13.91
N THR A 624 -29.50 -13.52 12.68
CA THR A 624 -30.20 -13.84 11.43
C THR A 624 -29.61 -15.03 10.68
N THR A 625 -28.31 -15.32 10.84
CA THR A 625 -27.62 -16.53 10.36
C THR A 625 -26.55 -16.94 11.36
N THR A 626 -26.52 -18.20 11.82
CA THR A 626 -25.38 -18.74 12.56
C THR A 626 -24.20 -18.84 11.60
N ARG A 627 -23.16 -18.03 11.81
CA ARG A 627 -21.96 -18.05 10.97
C ARG A 627 -20.88 -18.87 11.68
N PRO A 628 -20.32 -19.91 11.04
CA PRO A 628 -19.26 -20.68 11.66
C PRO A 628 -18.02 -19.80 11.88
N ALA A 629 -17.19 -20.18 12.86
CA ALA A 629 -15.89 -19.55 13.05
C ALA A 629 -14.93 -19.94 11.92
N TYR A 630 -15.03 -21.19 11.45
CA TYR A 630 -14.29 -21.71 10.32
C TYR A 630 -15.21 -22.56 9.43
N SER A 631 -15.14 -22.35 8.11
CA SER A 631 -15.82 -23.18 7.10
C SER A 631 -15.00 -23.25 5.82
N GLY A 632 -15.23 -24.24 4.96
CA GLY A 632 -14.75 -24.22 3.58
C GLY A 632 -14.17 -25.54 3.09
N VAL A 633 -14.00 -25.63 1.77
CA VAL A 633 -13.64 -26.88 1.06
C VAL A 633 -12.15 -27.05 0.80
N GLY A 634 -11.33 -26.15 1.33
CA GLY A 634 -9.88 -26.12 1.16
C GLY A 634 -9.10 -27.00 2.13
N ASP A 635 -7.78 -26.87 2.06
CA ASP A 635 -6.84 -27.59 2.93
C ASP A 635 -6.52 -26.76 4.19
N LEU A 636 -6.60 -27.39 5.36
CA LEU A 636 -6.06 -26.91 6.63
C LEU A 636 -4.93 -27.84 7.08
N ASN A 637 -3.70 -27.38 6.98
CA ASN A 637 -2.50 -28.18 7.18
C ASN A 637 -1.76 -27.76 8.46
N ILE A 638 -1.85 -28.55 9.52
CA ILE A 638 -1.03 -28.38 10.70
C ILE A 638 0.14 -29.36 10.59
N VAL A 639 1.31 -28.87 10.16
CA VAL A 639 2.48 -29.69 9.78
C VAL A 639 3.62 -29.62 10.81
N SER A 640 3.30 -29.17 12.02
CA SER A 640 4.20 -29.12 13.19
C SER A 640 3.37 -29.26 14.46
N THR A 641 3.98 -29.23 15.64
CA THR A 641 3.32 -29.37 16.96
C THR A 641 2.48 -28.15 17.39
N GLY A 642 2.07 -27.31 16.45
CA GLY A 642 1.25 -26.14 16.70
C GLY A 642 -0.23 -26.48 16.90
N ASP A 643 -0.94 -25.64 17.67
CA ASP A 643 -2.35 -25.86 18.00
C ASP A 643 -3.30 -24.92 17.24
N VAL A 644 -4.50 -25.43 16.96
CA VAL A 644 -5.60 -24.65 16.43
C VAL A 644 -6.77 -24.69 17.41
N HIS A 645 -7.26 -23.50 17.78
CA HIS A 645 -8.43 -23.35 18.65
C HIS A 645 -9.57 -22.67 17.89
N VAL A 646 -10.78 -23.21 17.98
CA VAL A 646 -11.99 -22.68 17.36
C VAL A 646 -13.03 -22.44 18.44
N ALA A 647 -13.39 -21.20 18.70
CA ALA A 647 -14.35 -20.84 19.76
C ALA A 647 -15.82 -21.02 19.32
N GLY A 648 -16.08 -21.11 18.01
CA GLY A 648 -17.40 -21.35 17.43
C GLY A 648 -17.50 -22.68 16.70
N ASP A 649 -18.40 -22.76 15.72
CA ASP A 649 -18.56 -23.94 14.89
C ASP A 649 -17.42 -24.08 13.87
N PHE A 650 -17.03 -25.33 13.61
CA PHE A 650 -16.00 -25.72 12.66
C PHE A 650 -16.59 -26.66 11.60
N PHE A 651 -16.57 -26.25 10.33
CA PHE A 651 -17.01 -27.08 9.22
C PHE A 651 -15.84 -27.34 8.26
N LEU A 652 -15.49 -28.61 8.06
CA LEU A 652 -14.55 -29.04 7.03
C LEU A 652 -15.33 -29.43 5.77
N GLY A 653 -15.63 -28.42 4.97
CA GLY A 653 -16.51 -28.47 3.80
C GLY A 653 -17.53 -27.33 3.83
N ASP A 654 -18.34 -27.23 2.78
CA ASP A 654 -19.39 -26.22 2.67
C ASP A 654 -20.77 -26.87 2.92
N PRO A 655 -21.42 -26.61 4.07
CA PRO A 655 -22.72 -27.19 4.40
C PRO A 655 -23.84 -26.75 3.45
N ASP A 656 -23.67 -25.62 2.76
CA ASP A 656 -24.66 -25.05 1.83
C ASP A 656 -24.39 -25.43 0.36
N SER A 657 -23.25 -26.10 0.08
CA SER A 657 -22.90 -26.54 -1.27
C SER A 657 -23.83 -27.66 -1.77
N LEU A 658 -24.27 -27.50 -3.02
CA LEU A 658 -25.04 -28.53 -3.75
C LEU A 658 -24.15 -29.67 -4.29
N ALA A 659 -22.82 -29.49 -4.28
CA ALA A 659 -21.84 -30.47 -4.72
C ALA A 659 -21.12 -31.11 -3.51
N PRO A 660 -20.86 -32.43 -3.52
CA PRO A 660 -20.17 -33.14 -2.44
C PRO A 660 -18.67 -32.78 -2.39
N LEU A 661 -18.33 -31.54 -2.02
CA LEU A 661 -16.96 -31.04 -1.91
C LEU A 661 -16.60 -30.97 -0.42
N GLY A 662 -15.58 -31.73 0.00
CA GLY A 662 -15.05 -31.69 1.36
C GLY A 662 -13.57 -31.28 1.34
N GLY A 663 -13.13 -30.57 2.38
CA GLY A 663 -11.73 -30.16 2.53
C GLY A 663 -10.82 -31.25 3.11
N THR A 664 -9.53 -30.94 3.18
CA THR A 664 -8.53 -31.79 3.84
C THR A 664 -8.05 -31.15 5.13
N LEU A 665 -8.07 -31.89 6.24
CA LEU A 665 -7.40 -31.51 7.48
C LEU A 665 -6.16 -32.38 7.66
N ARG A 666 -4.98 -31.78 7.76
CA ARG A 666 -3.75 -32.49 8.09
C ARG A 666 -3.32 -32.17 9.51
N LEU A 667 -3.03 -33.21 10.28
CA LEU A 667 -2.57 -33.15 11.67
C LEU A 667 -1.18 -33.78 11.76
N TYR A 668 -0.33 -33.29 12.64
CA TYR A 668 1.06 -33.74 12.78
C TYR A 668 1.33 -34.36 14.14
N VAL A 669 2.05 -35.48 14.14
CA VAL A 669 2.52 -36.16 15.35
C VAL A 669 4.03 -36.34 15.26
N GLU A 670 4.77 -35.63 16.11
CA GLU A 670 6.21 -35.76 16.30
C GLU A 670 6.54 -36.81 17.37
N ASP A 671 5.91 -36.71 18.55
CA ASP A 671 6.16 -37.61 19.68
C ASP A 671 4.91 -37.75 20.57
N PHE A 672 4.46 -38.99 20.74
CA PHE A 672 3.32 -39.36 21.59
C PHE A 672 3.56 -39.10 23.09
N THR A 673 4.81 -38.95 23.53
CA THR A 673 5.18 -39.02 24.95
C THR A 673 5.44 -37.66 25.62
N VAL A 674 5.51 -36.58 24.85
CA VAL A 674 5.87 -35.23 25.33
C VAL A 674 4.94 -34.13 24.81
N ASP A 675 3.67 -34.46 24.54
CA ASP A 675 2.71 -33.56 23.89
C ASP A 675 3.24 -32.99 22.55
N GLY A 676 4.06 -33.77 21.85
CA GLY A 676 4.67 -33.40 20.57
C GLY A 676 3.75 -33.69 19.40
N TYR A 677 2.53 -33.14 19.42
CA TYR A 677 1.54 -33.32 18.36
C TYR A 677 0.71 -32.05 18.20
N SER A 678 0.09 -31.88 17.03
CA SER A 678 -0.88 -30.81 16.79
C SER A 678 -2.23 -31.13 17.39
N HIS A 679 -2.86 -30.17 18.07
CA HIS A 679 -4.22 -30.33 18.59
C HIS A 679 -5.20 -29.35 17.91
N LEU A 680 -6.34 -29.87 17.45
CA LEU A 680 -7.50 -29.05 17.06
C LEU A 680 -8.55 -29.09 18.17
N VAL A 681 -8.85 -27.93 18.76
CA VAL A 681 -9.94 -27.78 19.74
C VAL A 681 -11.08 -26.99 19.13
N VAL A 682 -12.30 -27.52 19.21
CA VAL A 682 -13.53 -26.86 18.76
C VAL A 682 -14.49 -26.73 19.94
N GLU A 683 -14.83 -25.51 20.34
CA GLU A 683 -15.78 -25.26 21.41
C GLU A 683 -17.25 -25.44 20.97
N GLY A 684 -17.56 -25.09 19.71
CA GLY A 684 -18.87 -25.27 19.10
C GLY A 684 -19.10 -26.68 18.53
N ASP A 685 -19.96 -26.76 17.52
CA ASP A 685 -20.18 -27.99 16.75
C ASP A 685 -19.05 -28.18 15.72
N GLY A 686 -18.55 -29.41 15.59
CA GLY A 686 -17.52 -29.79 14.63
C GLY A 686 -18.06 -30.77 13.61
N ASP A 687 -18.24 -30.34 12.36
CA ASP A 687 -18.65 -31.19 11.25
C ASP A 687 -17.49 -31.43 10.28
N PHE A 688 -16.99 -32.66 10.26
CA PHE A 688 -15.92 -33.13 9.39
C PHE A 688 -16.46 -33.86 8.15
N SER A 689 -17.72 -33.62 7.80
CA SER A 689 -18.43 -34.23 6.67
C SER A 689 -19.34 -33.23 5.92
N ALA A 690 -19.29 -31.95 6.30
CA ALA A 690 -20.18 -30.91 5.80
C ALA A 690 -20.13 -30.83 4.27
N GLY A 691 -21.25 -31.15 3.62
CA GLY A 691 -21.39 -30.98 2.18
C GLY A 691 -20.49 -31.83 1.28
N GLY A 692 -19.86 -32.94 1.75
CA GLY A 692 -19.00 -33.78 0.91
C GLY A 692 -18.17 -34.86 1.60
N ILE A 693 -17.26 -35.51 0.86
CA ILE A 693 -16.26 -36.45 1.45
C ILE A 693 -15.05 -35.61 1.90
N ALA A 694 -15.01 -35.24 3.18
CA ALA A 694 -13.82 -34.61 3.75
C ALA A 694 -12.75 -35.67 4.08
N THR A 695 -11.48 -35.24 4.11
CA THR A 695 -10.35 -36.11 4.44
C THR A 695 -9.60 -35.59 5.65
N ILE A 696 -9.25 -36.47 6.59
CA ILE A 696 -8.32 -36.19 7.68
C ILE A 696 -7.08 -37.04 7.46
N GLU A 697 -5.93 -36.40 7.31
CA GLU A 697 -4.62 -37.07 7.21
C GLU A 697 -3.81 -36.82 8.48
N ILE A 698 -3.37 -37.90 9.12
CA ILE A 698 -2.48 -37.83 10.27
C ILE A 698 -1.08 -38.17 9.79
N LEU A 699 -0.20 -37.18 9.85
CA LEU A 699 1.16 -37.22 9.37
C LEU A 699 2.15 -37.27 10.53
N GLY A 700 3.39 -37.70 10.23
CA GLY A 700 4.50 -37.62 11.16
C GLY A 700 5.30 -38.91 11.28
N ASN A 701 6.30 -38.86 12.14
CA ASN A 701 7.10 -40.02 12.51
C ASN A 701 6.91 -40.14 14.00
N ALA A 702 6.15 -41.12 14.50
CA ALA A 702 5.94 -41.27 15.94
C ALA A 702 7.27 -41.65 16.63
N MET A 703 8.09 -40.64 16.94
CA MET A 703 9.43 -40.79 17.45
C MET A 703 9.39 -40.90 18.97
N GLY A 704 8.84 -42.01 19.46
CA GLY A 704 8.79 -42.32 20.89
C GLY A 704 8.50 -43.81 21.12
N PRO A 705 8.82 -44.38 22.29
CA PRO A 705 8.42 -45.75 22.62
C PRO A 705 6.90 -45.82 22.75
N LEU A 706 6.22 -46.23 21.66
CA LEU A 706 4.78 -46.46 21.64
C LEU A 706 4.42 -47.66 22.55
N THR A 707 3.54 -47.44 23.52
CA THR A 707 2.99 -48.50 24.37
C THR A 707 1.55 -48.78 23.97
N VAL A 708 1.18 -50.05 23.88
CA VAL A 708 -0.21 -50.43 23.59
C VAL A 708 -1.12 -49.86 24.68
N GLY A 709 -2.14 -49.11 24.26
CA GLY A 709 -3.06 -48.38 25.12
C GLY A 709 -2.75 -46.89 25.24
N ASP A 710 -1.61 -46.41 24.73
CA ASP A 710 -1.35 -44.97 24.60
C ASP A 710 -2.39 -44.36 23.67
N ALA A 711 -2.90 -43.20 24.04
CA ALA A 711 -3.95 -42.50 23.30
C ALA A 711 -3.72 -40.99 23.40
N ILE A 712 -3.87 -40.31 22.26
CA ILE A 712 -3.83 -38.85 22.17
C ILE A 712 -5.07 -38.36 21.44
N ASP A 713 -5.65 -37.27 21.92
CA ASP A 713 -6.77 -36.61 21.25
C ASP A 713 -6.19 -35.60 20.27
N LEU A 714 -6.32 -35.87 18.97
CA LEU A 714 -5.86 -34.97 17.91
C LEU A 714 -6.91 -33.91 17.59
N ILE A 715 -8.18 -34.25 17.81
CA ILE A 715 -9.31 -33.33 17.71
C ILE A 715 -10.15 -33.49 18.96
N THR A 716 -10.50 -32.37 19.59
CA THR A 716 -11.45 -32.33 20.70
C THR A 716 -12.58 -31.36 20.37
N VAL A 717 -13.81 -31.86 20.31
CA VAL A 717 -15.02 -31.05 20.11
C VAL A 717 -15.78 -30.99 21.44
N LEU A 718 -16.18 -29.79 21.88
CA LEU A 718 -16.97 -29.62 23.10
C LEU A 718 -18.48 -29.63 22.82
N GLY A 719 -18.90 -29.24 21.61
CA GLY A 719 -20.25 -29.42 21.09
C GLY A 719 -20.49 -30.80 20.47
N THR A 720 -21.19 -30.83 19.35
CA THR A 720 -21.49 -32.05 18.59
C THR A 720 -20.39 -32.34 17.58
N ALA A 721 -19.78 -33.51 17.65
CA ALA A 721 -18.82 -33.97 16.64
C ALA A 721 -19.50 -34.86 15.59
N ASN A 722 -19.29 -34.57 14.31
CA ASN A 722 -19.72 -35.41 13.21
C ASN A 722 -18.54 -35.82 12.32
N PHE A 723 -18.16 -37.10 12.40
CA PHE A 723 -17.15 -37.73 11.54
C PHE A 723 -17.77 -38.70 10.52
N THR A 724 -19.10 -38.67 10.36
CA THR A 724 -19.81 -39.65 9.53
C THR A 724 -19.53 -39.39 8.06
N GLY A 725 -18.87 -40.33 7.37
CA GLY A 725 -18.54 -40.18 5.95
C GLY A 725 -17.19 -39.48 5.70
N THR A 726 -16.47 -39.10 6.75
CA THR A 726 -15.09 -38.60 6.68
C THR A 726 -14.12 -39.74 6.37
N THR A 727 -13.18 -39.51 5.44
CA THR A 727 -12.07 -40.44 5.20
C THR A 727 -10.93 -40.09 6.14
N ILE A 728 -10.51 -41.03 6.99
CA ILE A 728 -9.39 -40.80 7.93
C ILE A 728 -8.23 -41.72 7.55
N GLN A 729 -7.06 -41.13 7.30
CA GLN A 729 -5.84 -41.84 6.96
C GLN A 729 -4.73 -41.52 7.96
N SER A 730 -4.06 -42.56 8.47
CA SER A 730 -2.88 -42.41 9.32
C SER A 730 -1.64 -42.86 8.55
N LEU A 731 -0.72 -41.94 8.28
CA LEU A 731 0.56 -42.17 7.61
C LEU A 731 1.74 -42.10 8.59
N VAL A 732 1.45 -42.21 9.89
CA VAL A 732 2.46 -42.21 10.95
C VAL A 732 3.17 -43.55 10.98
N ALA A 733 4.51 -43.54 10.85
CA ALA A 733 5.31 -44.75 10.95
C ALA A 733 5.26 -45.33 12.38
N THR A 734 5.01 -46.64 12.50
CA THR A 734 4.97 -47.35 13.79
C THR A 734 6.10 -48.37 13.92
N ALA A 735 6.40 -48.76 15.17
CA ALA A 735 7.32 -49.85 15.44
C ALA A 735 6.70 -51.21 15.05
N PRO A 736 7.49 -52.22 14.65
CA PRO A 736 6.99 -53.56 14.35
C PRO A 736 6.14 -54.13 15.49
N GLY A 737 4.92 -54.59 15.18
CA GLY A 737 3.97 -55.16 16.15
C GLY A 737 2.99 -54.15 16.77
N THR A 738 3.10 -52.86 16.43
CA THR A 738 2.13 -51.82 16.82
C THR A 738 1.41 -51.25 15.60
N VAL A 739 0.12 -50.97 15.76
CA VAL A 739 -0.71 -50.30 14.76
C VAL A 739 -1.39 -49.11 15.41
N LEU A 740 -1.61 -48.05 14.63
CA LEU A 740 -2.38 -46.90 15.06
C LEU A 740 -3.81 -47.04 14.58
N VAL A 741 -4.76 -46.87 15.49
CA VAL A 741 -6.20 -46.94 15.20
C VAL A 741 -6.82 -45.62 15.61
N THR A 742 -7.71 -45.09 14.79
CA THR A 742 -8.48 -43.88 15.08
C THR A 742 -9.83 -44.24 15.68
N ASP A 743 -10.18 -43.64 16.80
CA ASP A 743 -11.50 -43.74 17.44
C ASP A 743 -12.26 -42.42 17.27
N THR A 744 -13.48 -42.50 16.72
CA THR A 744 -14.41 -41.38 16.52
C THR A 744 -15.76 -41.63 17.19
N SER A 745 -15.82 -42.58 18.14
CA SER A 745 -17.06 -42.95 18.83
C SER A 745 -17.54 -41.91 19.86
N GLY A 746 -16.66 -40.99 20.25
CA GLY A 746 -16.92 -39.90 21.17
C GLY A 746 -16.84 -38.52 20.51
N PRO A 747 -16.79 -37.44 21.30
CA PRO A 747 -16.66 -36.07 20.81
C PRO A 747 -15.21 -35.72 20.39
N ALA A 748 -14.35 -36.72 20.24
CA ALA A 748 -12.94 -36.55 19.92
C ALA A 748 -12.54 -37.51 18.78
N LEU A 749 -11.53 -37.10 18.01
CA LEU A 749 -10.74 -38.01 17.19
C LEU A 749 -9.51 -38.40 18.01
N THR A 750 -9.56 -39.61 18.56
CA THR A 750 -8.46 -40.14 19.39
C THR A 750 -7.61 -41.08 18.54
N LEU A 751 -6.29 -40.87 18.53
CA LEU A 751 -5.32 -41.78 17.94
C LEU A 751 -4.79 -42.73 19.01
N ILE A 752 -5.06 -44.02 18.85
CA ILE A 752 -4.78 -45.06 19.85
C ILE A 752 -3.69 -45.99 19.33
N VAL A 753 -2.66 -46.22 20.14
CA VAL A 753 -1.68 -47.28 19.92
C VAL A 753 -2.32 -48.61 20.28
N ALA A 754 -2.61 -49.41 19.28
CA ALA A 754 -3.07 -50.78 19.45
C ALA A 754 -1.93 -51.77 19.19
N SER A 755 -2.03 -52.94 19.80
CA SER A 755 -1.27 -54.09 19.30
C SER A 755 -1.72 -54.34 17.87
N ALA A 756 -0.78 -54.61 16.96
CA ALA A 756 -1.16 -55.17 15.65
C ALA A 756 -1.85 -56.51 15.92
N ILE A 757 -3.19 -56.49 15.99
CA ILE A 757 -3.97 -57.69 16.23
C ILE A 757 -3.87 -58.49 14.93
N GLY A 758 -3.07 -59.56 14.95
CA GLY A 758 -3.06 -60.53 13.84
C GLY A 758 -1.70 -60.95 13.28
N ALA A 759 -0.56 -60.64 13.91
CA ALA A 759 0.74 -61.18 13.46
C ALA A 759 1.28 -62.26 14.41
N LEU A 760 0.55 -63.37 14.58
CA LEU A 760 1.13 -64.57 15.20
C LEU A 760 1.59 -65.50 14.08
N ALA A 761 2.89 -65.52 13.79
CA ALA A 761 3.42 -66.33 12.70
C ALA A 761 2.96 -67.79 12.82
N GLY A 762 2.28 -68.31 11.80
CA GLY A 762 1.64 -69.63 11.82
C GLY A 762 0.15 -69.66 12.15
N ASP A 763 -0.46 -68.55 12.58
CA ASP A 763 -1.91 -68.38 12.78
C ASP A 763 -2.56 -68.05 11.42
N PHE A 764 -2.83 -69.09 10.65
CA PHE A 764 -3.29 -68.98 9.28
C PHE A 764 -4.80 -68.74 9.17
N ASN A 765 -5.55 -69.00 10.24
CA ASN A 765 -7.00 -68.73 10.29
C ASN A 765 -7.34 -67.39 10.99
N GLY A 766 -6.35 -66.75 11.63
CA GLY A 766 -6.46 -65.44 12.27
C GLY A 766 -7.25 -65.45 13.58
N ASP A 767 -7.36 -66.59 14.25
CA ASP A 767 -8.16 -66.73 15.48
C ASP A 767 -7.39 -66.42 16.78
N GLY A 768 -6.11 -66.09 16.64
CA GLY A 768 -5.22 -65.74 17.75
C GLY A 768 -4.57 -66.95 18.42
N VAL A 769 -4.69 -68.15 17.86
CA VAL A 769 -4.04 -69.37 18.36
C VAL A 769 -3.40 -70.11 17.20
N VAL A 770 -2.11 -70.44 17.30
CA VAL A 770 -1.48 -71.36 16.34
C VAL A 770 -1.79 -72.80 16.77
N ASP A 771 -2.83 -73.41 16.21
CA ASP A 771 -3.23 -74.78 16.50
C ASP A 771 -3.48 -75.64 15.25
N ALA A 772 -4.19 -76.76 15.43
CA ALA A 772 -4.43 -77.71 14.35
C ALA A 772 -5.40 -77.16 13.29
N ALA A 773 -6.20 -76.15 13.60
CA ALA A 773 -7.06 -75.46 12.65
C ALA A 773 -6.22 -74.73 11.59
N ASP A 774 -5.12 -74.09 11.97
CA ASP A 774 -4.21 -73.42 11.03
C ASP A 774 -3.56 -74.39 10.05
N TYR A 775 -3.21 -75.59 10.54
CA TYR A 775 -2.70 -76.64 9.66
C TYR A 775 -3.70 -77.01 8.56
N THR A 776 -4.99 -77.01 8.86
CA THR A 776 -6.01 -77.29 7.83
C THR A 776 -6.06 -76.18 6.80
N VAL A 777 -5.94 -74.92 7.22
CA VAL A 777 -5.88 -73.76 6.32
C VAL A 777 -4.62 -73.82 5.44
N TRP A 778 -3.47 -74.17 5.99
CA TRP A 778 -2.26 -74.41 5.20
C TRP A 778 -2.42 -75.56 4.20
N ARG A 779 -2.94 -76.69 4.68
CA ARG A 779 -2.99 -77.91 3.89
C ARG A 779 -3.97 -77.81 2.73
N ASP A 780 -5.11 -77.15 2.95
CA ASP A 780 -6.16 -76.98 1.95
C ASP A 780 -5.76 -75.99 0.84
N ASN A 781 -4.78 -75.12 1.11
CA ASN A 781 -4.31 -74.09 0.18
C ASN A 781 -2.86 -74.31 -0.29
N LEU A 782 -2.28 -75.49 -0.06
CA LEU A 782 -0.90 -75.81 -0.43
C LEU A 782 -0.63 -75.61 -1.93
N GLY A 783 0.35 -74.77 -2.27
CA GLY A 783 0.70 -74.37 -3.63
C GLY A 783 -0.13 -73.21 -4.20
N GLY A 784 -1.01 -72.61 -3.39
CA GLY A 784 -1.77 -71.40 -3.69
C GLY A 784 -1.05 -70.11 -3.29
N ASP A 785 -1.77 -68.99 -3.32
CA ASP A 785 -1.29 -67.66 -2.94
C ASP A 785 -1.33 -67.50 -1.41
N ASP A 786 -0.22 -67.09 -0.80
CA ASP A 786 -0.08 -66.98 0.66
C ASP A 786 -0.70 -65.70 1.25
N ALA A 787 -1.25 -64.80 0.41
CA ALA A 787 -2.03 -63.64 0.84
C ALA A 787 -3.24 -64.01 1.72
N ILE A 788 -3.74 -65.25 1.61
CA ILE A 788 -4.84 -65.77 2.44
C ILE A 788 -4.45 -65.96 3.91
N PHE A 789 -3.16 -65.97 4.23
CA PHE A 789 -2.65 -66.14 5.59
C PHE A 789 -2.51 -64.80 6.33
N PHE A 790 -3.03 -63.70 5.77
CA PHE A 790 -3.08 -62.38 6.42
C PHE A 790 -1.72 -61.87 6.93
N GLY A 791 -0.63 -62.25 6.27
CA GLY A 791 0.73 -61.87 6.65
C GLY A 791 1.42 -62.78 7.67
N ASN A 792 0.78 -63.87 8.10
CA ASN A 792 1.31 -64.84 9.07
C ASN A 792 2.21 -65.93 8.46
N SER A 793 2.55 -65.79 7.18
CA SER A 793 3.40 -66.66 6.36
C SER A 793 4.82 -66.13 6.24
N ASN A 794 5.63 -66.71 5.34
CA ASN A 794 6.93 -66.15 4.96
C ASN A 794 6.83 -64.96 3.97
N ASN A 795 5.62 -64.65 3.47
CA ASN A 795 5.29 -63.60 2.51
C ASN A 795 6.07 -63.68 1.17
N ASP A 796 6.36 -64.90 0.68
CA ASP A 796 7.06 -65.09 -0.59
C ASP A 796 6.12 -65.27 -1.81
N GLY A 797 4.81 -65.18 -1.59
CA GLY A 797 3.79 -65.26 -2.63
C GLY A 797 3.31 -66.68 -2.93
N VAL A 798 3.81 -67.73 -2.25
CA VAL A 798 3.35 -69.10 -2.45
C VAL A 798 3.26 -69.89 -1.15
N ILE A 799 2.14 -70.60 -0.96
CA ILE A 799 1.96 -71.47 0.20
C ILE A 799 2.79 -72.74 0.03
N ASP A 800 3.85 -72.89 0.81
CA ASP A 800 4.77 -74.03 0.65
C ASP A 800 5.28 -74.64 1.97
N ALA A 801 6.39 -75.39 1.89
CA ALA A 801 6.99 -76.05 3.04
C ALA A 801 7.66 -75.08 4.03
N ALA A 802 8.02 -73.87 3.61
CA ALA A 802 8.55 -72.82 4.48
C ALA A 802 7.46 -72.28 5.41
N ASP A 803 6.22 -72.11 4.93
CA ASP A 803 5.09 -71.72 5.78
C ASP A 803 4.72 -72.82 6.78
N TYR A 804 4.80 -74.08 6.35
CA TYR A 804 4.65 -75.21 7.27
C TYR A 804 5.71 -75.20 8.39
N ALA A 805 6.95 -74.81 8.06
CA ALA A 805 8.00 -74.66 9.06
C ALA A 805 7.70 -73.52 10.05
N ILE A 806 7.06 -72.44 9.58
CA ILE A 806 6.57 -71.34 10.43
C ILE A 806 5.47 -71.83 11.37
N TRP A 807 4.45 -72.53 10.86
CA TRP A 807 3.39 -73.10 11.70
C TRP A 807 3.94 -74.09 12.73
N THR A 808 4.78 -75.05 12.31
CA THR A 808 5.38 -76.03 13.23
C THR A 808 6.27 -75.36 14.28
N GLY A 809 6.98 -74.30 13.93
CA GLY A 809 7.83 -73.53 14.84
C GLY A 809 7.05 -72.77 15.91
N ASN A 810 5.79 -72.43 15.63
CA ASN A 810 4.93 -71.63 16.51
C ASN A 810 3.74 -72.42 17.07
N TYR A 811 3.60 -73.71 16.80
CA TYR A 811 2.47 -74.53 17.24
C TYR A 811 2.27 -74.50 18.76
N GLY A 812 1.03 -74.18 19.18
CA GLY A 812 0.64 -73.98 20.57
C GLY A 812 0.91 -72.57 21.10
N SER A 813 1.41 -71.65 20.27
CA SER A 813 1.47 -70.23 20.62
C SER A 813 0.06 -69.66 20.63
N VAL A 814 -0.24 -68.86 21.65
CA VAL A 814 -1.51 -68.16 21.79
C VAL A 814 -1.17 -66.67 21.87
N LEU A 815 -1.87 -65.85 21.10
CA LEU A 815 -1.79 -64.41 21.19
C LEU A 815 -2.15 -64.02 22.63
N ALA A 816 -1.19 -63.46 23.37
CA ALA A 816 -1.43 -63.10 24.76
C ALA A 816 -2.52 -62.01 24.81
N ALA A 817 -3.64 -62.30 25.46
CA ALA A 817 -4.70 -61.32 25.67
C ALA A 817 -4.11 -60.08 26.36
N PRO A 818 -4.51 -58.85 25.98
CA PRO A 818 -4.03 -57.64 26.62
C PRO A 818 -4.27 -57.75 28.13
N ALA A 819 -3.24 -57.42 28.92
CA ALA A 819 -3.42 -57.30 30.36
C ALA A 819 -4.53 -56.27 30.62
N PRO A 820 -5.50 -56.54 31.51
CA PRO A 820 -6.51 -55.55 31.85
C PRO A 820 -5.81 -54.29 32.34
N SER A 821 -6.11 -53.15 31.73
CA SER A 821 -5.67 -51.83 32.15
C SER A 821 -6.01 -51.63 33.63
N ALA A 822 -4.99 -51.55 34.47
CA ALA A 822 -5.14 -51.15 35.85
C ALA A 822 -5.33 -49.62 35.89
N GLY A 823 -6.56 -49.14 35.70
CA GLY A 823 -6.79 -47.70 35.74
C GLY A 823 -8.17 -47.19 35.30
N LEU A 824 -9.26 -47.83 35.70
CA LEU A 824 -10.52 -47.09 35.83
C LEU A 824 -10.74 -46.83 37.32
N GLY A 825 -10.61 -45.55 37.69
CA GLY A 825 -10.85 -45.06 39.03
C GLY A 825 -12.22 -45.51 39.52
N VAL A 826 -12.25 -45.99 40.76
CA VAL A 826 -13.49 -46.23 41.50
C VAL A 826 -14.24 -44.89 41.56
N VAL A 827 -15.28 -44.75 40.75
CA VAL A 827 -16.27 -43.68 40.89
C VAL A 827 -16.89 -43.86 42.28
N PRO A 828 -16.77 -42.89 43.20
CA PRO A 828 -17.41 -42.99 44.51
C PRO A 828 -18.92 -43.02 44.30
N GLU A 829 -19.58 -44.10 44.70
CA GLU A 829 -21.04 -44.17 44.65
C GLU A 829 -21.63 -43.03 45.51
N PRO A 830 -22.64 -42.29 45.00
CA PRO A 830 -23.25 -41.22 45.74
C PRO A 830 -23.91 -41.76 47.02
N ALA A 831 -23.84 -40.93 48.06
CA ALA A 831 -24.27 -41.09 49.45
C ALA A 831 -25.77 -41.44 49.70
N ALA A 832 -26.38 -42.29 48.86
CA ALA A 832 -27.78 -42.70 48.94
C ALA A 832 -28.09 -43.56 50.18
N LEU A 833 -27.13 -44.37 50.65
CA LEU A 833 -27.29 -45.16 51.87
C LEU A 833 -27.22 -44.33 53.16
N THR A 834 -26.50 -43.20 53.15
CA THR A 834 -26.51 -42.23 54.26
C THR A 834 -27.79 -41.41 54.33
N LEU A 835 -28.49 -41.20 53.20
CA LEU A 835 -29.78 -40.49 53.16
C LEU A 835 -30.96 -41.36 53.66
N LEU A 836 -30.91 -42.68 53.43
CA LEU A 836 -31.88 -43.63 54.03
C LEU A 836 -31.68 -43.79 55.54
N GLY A 837 -30.45 -43.67 56.04
CA GLY A 837 -30.14 -43.70 57.47
C GLY A 837 -30.57 -42.46 58.25
N SER A 838 -30.56 -41.27 57.63
CA SER A 838 -30.93 -40.02 58.30
C SER A 838 -32.45 -39.80 58.40
N LEU A 839 -33.24 -40.31 57.46
CA LEU A 839 -34.72 -40.27 57.53
C LEU A 839 -35.30 -41.16 58.64
N ALA A 840 -34.61 -42.24 59.03
CA ALA A 840 -35.01 -43.10 60.15
C ALA A 840 -34.77 -42.47 61.54
N LEU A 841 -33.86 -41.49 61.65
CA LEU A 841 -33.53 -40.82 62.92
C LEU A 841 -34.44 -39.62 63.24
N PHE A 842 -35.14 -39.05 62.25
CA PHE A 842 -36.09 -37.94 62.45
C PHE A 842 -37.57 -38.35 62.58
N GLY A 843 -37.95 -39.58 62.20
CA GLY A 843 -39.32 -40.10 62.35
C GLY A 843 -39.68 -40.64 63.74
N GLY A 844 -38.71 -40.79 64.65
CA GLY A 844 -38.85 -41.54 65.91
C GLY A 844 -39.23 -40.75 67.18
N ARG A 845 -39.39 -39.42 67.13
CA ARG A 845 -39.73 -38.61 68.32
C ARG A 845 -41.14 -38.01 68.26
N ARG A 846 -42.11 -38.88 68.58
CA ARG A 846 -43.25 -38.69 69.49
C ARG A 846 -44.07 -37.39 69.41
N ARG A 847 -45.33 -37.57 68.98
CA ARG A 847 -46.52 -37.17 69.76
C ARG A 847 -46.43 -37.68 71.21
N ARG A 848 -46.61 -36.79 72.19
CA ARG A 848 -47.37 -36.97 73.45
C ARG A 848 -47.28 -35.68 74.28
N GLY A 849 -48.42 -35.02 74.51
CA GLY A 849 -48.58 -33.78 75.26
C GLY A 849 -49.60 -32.90 74.60
#